data_AF-T1JB85-F1
#
_entry.id   AF-T1JB85-F1
#
_cell.length_a   1.000
_cell.length_b   1.000
_cell.length_c   1.000
_cell.angle_alpha   90.00
_cell.angle_beta   90.00
_cell.angle_gamma   90.00
#
_symmetry.space_group_name_H-M   'P 1'
#
loop_
_entity.id
_entity.type
_entity.pdbx_description
1 polymer ?
#
loop_
_entity_poly.entity_id
_entity_poly.type
_entity_poly.pdbx_seq_one_letter_code
_entity_poly.pdbx_strand_id
1 'polypeptide(L)'
;MSGTDQPCYTLINVPMDSEPPTEVHLKQDLEKGDIKTKIEALKKTIYLILNGEKMPGLLMTIIRFVLPLQDHTIKKLLLIFWEIVPKTTTDGKLLQEMILVCDAYRKDLQHPNEFIRGSTLRFLCKLKEAELLEPLMPAIRVCLEHRHSYVRRNAVLAIYTIYRNFDILIPDAPELIANFLEGEQDMSCKRNAFMMLIHADQERALNYLSSCIDQVHMFGDILQLVIVELIYKVCHANPTERSRFIRCIYNLLNSSSPAVRYEAAGTLVTLSSAPTAIKAAASCYIELIVKESDNNVKLIVLDRLIALKESPQHERVLQDLVMDILRVLSAPDLEVRRKTLNLSLDLVSSRNMEEMVLVLKKEVSKTHNTVEHEDTGKYRQLLVRTLHSCCVKFPDVSTTVIPLLMEFLSDNNELAAADVLVFVREAIQRFEQLRPIIINKLLEVFSSIKAVKIHRAALWILGEYANSVEDIQNVMTQIRQSLGDVPLVDDELQRMAGEKEEKDDNFQQSVAKLVTADGTYATQSAFSTMATTKKQDEKPPFRAYLLSGDFFVGAALATTLTKLALRYVSLVKDERKQNSIVAESMLIMATIIHLGKSGLALKNITDDDVDRIAFCLKVLSDRSPLMVDVFNNECRRSLSVMLEVKVAEEERNNKAKEKKGVSVQADDPVQFIQLATKTDVGGTENMFDLSLSQAVGLGKKESYDPTATKLNKVSQLTGFSDPVYAEAYVHVNQYDIVLDVLIVNQTADTLQNCTLELATLGDLKLVEKPTPIMLGPHDFCNIKANVKVASTENGIIFGNIVYDVSGSTSDRNVVVLNDIHIDIMDYIVPASCTDTEFRQMWAEFEWENKVAVHTNMGDLQDYLVHLIKCTNMKCLTPEKALNGDCGFMAANLYARSIFGEDALANLSIEKPTVGGSIAGHIRIRAKSQGMALSLGDKISSIQKAGLIAGA
;
A
#
# COMPACT_ATOMS: atom_id res chain seq x y z
N MET A 1 56.32 0.54 12.97
CA MET A 1 54.85 0.60 12.90
C MET A 1 54.32 -0.18 14.09
N SER A 2 54.42 0.39 15.29
CA SER A 2 54.19 -0.28 16.56
C SER A 2 53.32 0.64 17.41
N GLY A 3 52.10 0.20 17.72
CA GLY A 3 51.10 0.98 18.45
C GLY A 3 49.90 1.40 17.61
N THR A 4 49.28 0.49 16.87
CA THR A 4 47.87 0.68 16.50
C THR A 4 47.05 0.45 17.76
N ASP A 5 46.59 1.52 18.41
CA ASP A 5 45.55 1.41 19.42
C ASP A 5 44.35 0.67 18.81
N GLN A 6 43.90 -0.39 19.48
CA GLN A 6 42.72 -1.12 19.04
C GLN A 6 41.54 -0.14 19.01
N PRO A 7 40.79 -0.04 17.89
CA PRO A 7 39.65 0.86 17.82
C PRO A 7 38.64 0.47 18.90
N CYS A 8 38.19 1.46 19.68
CA CYS A 8 37.13 1.29 20.67
C CYS A 8 35.77 1.39 19.95
N TYR A 9 35.11 0.26 19.72
CA TYR A 9 33.86 0.21 18.95
C TYR A 9 32.61 0.52 19.79
N THR A 10 32.73 0.75 21.10
CA THR A 10 31.58 0.97 22.01
C THR A 10 32.00 1.84 23.19
N LEU A 11 31.54 3.09 23.23
CA LEU A 11 31.70 3.98 24.39
C LEU A 11 30.49 3.81 25.31
N ILE A 12 30.71 3.23 26.49
CA ILE A 12 29.67 3.06 27.52
C ILE A 12 29.73 4.27 28.45
N ASN A 13 28.71 5.12 28.36
CA ASN A 13 28.60 6.35 29.15
C ASN A 13 28.47 6.05 30.64
N VAL A 14 29.41 6.55 31.44
CA VAL A 14 29.35 6.48 32.91
C VAL A 14 28.55 7.70 33.40
N PRO A 15 27.53 7.53 34.27
CA PRO A 15 26.85 8.66 34.87
C PRO A 15 27.86 9.62 35.53
N MET A 16 27.75 10.93 35.26
CA MET A 16 28.71 11.94 35.75
C MET A 16 28.84 12.01 37.28
N ASP A 17 27.94 11.37 38.02
CA ASP A 17 27.92 11.34 39.48
C ASP A 17 28.82 10.25 40.12
N SER A 18 29.52 9.41 39.36
CA SER A 18 30.41 8.37 39.91
C SER A 18 31.86 8.53 39.49
N GLU A 19 32.77 8.71 40.46
CA GLU A 19 34.22 8.69 40.22
C GLU A 19 34.65 7.33 39.63
N PRO A 20 35.47 7.30 38.56
CA PRO A 20 35.96 6.05 38.00
C PRO A 20 36.88 5.35 39.01
N PRO A 21 36.64 4.06 39.30
CA PRO A 21 37.44 3.33 40.28
C PRO A 21 38.87 3.15 39.78
N THR A 22 39.86 3.47 40.61
CA THR A 22 41.29 3.29 40.27
C THR A 22 41.64 1.79 40.16
N GLU A 23 42.61 1.43 39.30
CA GLU A 23 43.10 0.04 39.13
C GLU A 23 43.49 -0.62 40.47
N VAL A 24 44.09 0.14 41.40
CA VAL A 24 44.46 -0.33 42.74
C VAL A 24 43.25 -0.72 43.57
N HIS A 25 42.16 0.05 43.49
CA HIS A 25 40.93 -0.22 44.20
C HIS A 25 40.23 -1.46 43.64
N LEU A 26 40.14 -1.57 42.31
CA LEU A 26 39.60 -2.76 41.63
C LEU A 26 40.41 -4.02 41.98
N LYS A 27 41.74 -3.92 42.05
CA LYS A 27 42.59 -5.03 42.46
C LYS A 27 42.29 -5.50 43.88
N GLN A 28 42.15 -4.58 44.84
CA GLN A 28 41.81 -4.93 46.22
C GLN A 28 40.43 -5.58 46.34
N ASP A 29 39.45 -5.06 45.62
CA ASP A 29 38.08 -5.59 45.58
C ASP A 29 38.02 -7.00 44.98
N LEU A 30 38.81 -7.27 43.93
CA LEU A 30 38.89 -8.59 43.29
C LEU A 30 39.66 -9.62 44.14
N GLU A 31 40.66 -9.19 44.91
CA GLU A 31 41.46 -10.06 45.77
C GLU A 31 40.73 -10.42 47.08
N LYS A 32 40.22 -9.41 47.80
CA LYS A 32 39.72 -9.55 49.18
C LYS A 32 38.20 -9.35 49.33
N GLY A 33 37.51 -8.87 48.30
CA GLY A 33 36.07 -8.64 48.35
C GLY A 33 35.23 -9.92 48.49
N ASP A 34 34.00 -9.78 48.96
CA ASP A 34 33.01 -10.86 48.93
C ASP A 34 32.52 -11.11 47.48
N ILE A 35 31.73 -12.17 47.27
CA ILE A 35 31.26 -12.55 45.93
C ILE A 35 30.53 -11.38 45.23
N LYS A 36 29.74 -10.60 45.97
CA LYS A 36 29.01 -9.44 45.42
C LYS A 36 29.96 -8.31 45.02
N THR A 37 30.93 -7.98 45.87
CA THR A 37 31.95 -6.96 45.57
C THR A 37 32.79 -7.39 44.37
N LYS A 38 33.17 -8.67 44.26
CA LYS A 38 33.89 -9.21 43.10
C LYS A 38 33.08 -9.13 41.81
N ILE A 39 31.77 -9.37 41.86
CA ILE A 39 30.87 -9.22 40.70
C ILE A 39 30.85 -7.76 40.23
N GLU A 40 30.67 -6.81 41.14
CA GLU A 40 30.63 -5.38 40.80
C GLU A 40 31.99 -4.88 40.30
N ALA A 41 33.10 -5.31 40.93
CA ALA A 41 34.45 -4.98 40.48
C ALA A 41 34.75 -5.56 39.09
N LEU A 42 34.31 -6.79 38.79
CA LEU A 42 34.49 -7.40 37.48
C LEU A 42 33.66 -6.70 36.39
N LYS A 43 32.41 -6.29 36.70
CA LYS A 43 31.59 -5.47 35.79
C LYS A 43 32.27 -4.15 35.48
N LYS A 44 32.72 -3.41 36.51
CA LYS A 44 33.45 -2.15 36.37
C LYS A 44 34.71 -2.32 35.52
N THR A 45 35.45 -3.40 35.73
CA THR A 45 36.63 -3.73 34.93
C THR A 45 36.27 -3.94 33.45
N ILE A 46 35.23 -4.71 33.16
CA ILE A 46 34.74 -4.94 31.78
C ILE A 46 34.35 -3.62 31.12
N TYR A 47 33.63 -2.74 31.84
CA TYR A 47 33.25 -1.43 31.33
C TYR A 47 34.46 -0.56 30.95
N LEU A 48 35.48 -0.50 31.82
CA LEU A 48 36.65 0.34 31.57
C LEU A 48 37.50 -0.20 30.41
N ILE A 49 37.64 -1.52 30.29
CA ILE A 49 38.34 -2.14 29.14
C ILE A 49 37.57 -1.90 27.83
N LEU A 50 36.23 -1.97 27.84
CA LEU A 50 35.41 -1.64 26.66
C LEU A 50 35.57 -0.18 26.24
N ASN A 51 35.75 0.74 27.19
CA ASN A 51 36.02 2.16 26.93
C ASN A 51 37.47 2.44 26.47
N GLY A 52 38.30 1.39 26.29
CA GLY A 52 39.67 1.51 25.77
C GLY A 52 40.76 1.66 26.84
N GLU A 53 40.43 1.60 28.14
CA GLU A 53 41.45 1.65 29.19
C GLU A 53 42.20 0.31 29.30
N LYS A 54 43.54 0.35 29.12
CA LYS A 54 44.39 -0.83 29.25
C LYS A 54 44.75 -1.07 30.72
N MET A 55 44.24 -2.15 31.32
CA MET A 55 44.56 -2.58 32.69
C MET A 55 45.25 -3.96 32.74
N PRO A 56 46.51 -4.07 32.28
CA PRO A 56 47.21 -5.35 32.24
C PRO A 56 47.47 -5.95 33.63
N GLY A 57 47.54 -5.12 34.68
CA GLY A 57 47.82 -5.55 36.06
C GLY A 57 46.70 -6.36 36.71
N LEU A 58 45.47 -6.30 36.17
CA LEU A 58 44.30 -7.01 36.69
C LEU A 58 44.17 -8.45 36.15
N LEU A 59 44.82 -8.77 35.02
CA LEU A 59 44.68 -10.07 34.36
C LEU A 59 45.05 -11.24 35.29
N MET A 60 46.24 -11.19 35.92
CA MET A 60 46.70 -12.22 36.84
C MET A 60 45.87 -12.28 38.12
N THR A 61 45.42 -11.12 38.63
CA THR A 61 44.53 -11.05 39.80
C THR A 61 43.20 -11.74 39.53
N ILE A 62 42.61 -11.55 38.34
CA ILE A 62 41.37 -12.21 37.92
C ILE A 62 41.58 -13.72 37.76
N ILE A 63 42.67 -14.16 37.12
CA ILE A 63 43.00 -15.59 36.97
C ILE A 63 43.17 -16.27 38.34
N ARG A 64 43.82 -15.62 39.30
CA ARG A 64 44.12 -16.23 40.60
C ARG A 64 42.93 -16.23 41.57
N PHE A 65 42.16 -15.14 41.62
CA PHE A 65 41.18 -14.91 42.69
C PHE A 65 39.71 -14.90 42.24
N VAL A 66 39.44 -14.89 40.94
CA VAL A 66 38.08 -14.82 40.38
C VAL A 66 37.76 -16.04 39.53
N LEU A 67 38.68 -16.48 38.66
CA LEU A 67 38.53 -17.67 37.80
C LEU A 67 38.18 -18.98 38.56
N PRO A 68 38.71 -19.25 39.77
CA PRO A 68 38.37 -20.48 40.50
C PRO A 68 36.97 -20.50 41.09
N LEU A 69 36.28 -19.35 41.17
CA LEU A 69 34.97 -19.24 41.80
C LEU A 69 33.89 -19.92 40.93
N GLN A 70 32.97 -20.61 41.59
CA GLN A 70 31.92 -21.40 40.94
C GLN A 70 30.58 -20.65 40.78
N ASP A 71 30.54 -19.37 41.16
CA ASP A 71 29.33 -18.56 41.04
C ASP A 71 28.92 -18.36 39.58
N HIS A 72 27.63 -18.58 39.27
CA HIS A 72 27.11 -18.51 37.90
C HIS A 72 27.24 -17.11 37.27
N THR A 73 27.11 -16.05 38.06
CA THR A 73 27.21 -14.66 37.58
C THR A 73 28.65 -14.33 37.25
N ILE A 74 29.58 -14.71 38.13
CA ILE A 74 31.01 -14.55 37.90
C ILE A 74 31.45 -15.31 36.64
N LYS A 75 31.02 -16.57 36.46
CA LYS A 75 31.34 -17.36 35.27
C LYS A 75 30.87 -16.69 33.97
N LYS A 76 29.65 -16.14 33.94
CA LYS A 76 29.16 -15.38 32.77
C LYS A 76 29.98 -14.11 32.50
N LEU A 77 30.29 -13.34 33.54
CA LEU A 77 31.08 -12.13 33.41
C LEU A 77 32.52 -12.44 32.95
N LEU A 78 33.10 -13.54 33.42
CA LEU A 78 34.40 -14.01 32.96
C LEU A 78 34.39 -14.31 31.45
N LEU A 79 33.37 -15.00 30.93
CA LEU A 79 33.27 -15.25 29.48
C LEU A 79 33.22 -13.94 28.67
N ILE A 80 32.52 -12.91 29.16
CA ILE A 80 32.51 -11.58 28.52
C ILE A 80 33.88 -10.92 28.61
N PHE A 81 34.51 -10.95 29.79
CA PHE A 81 35.85 -10.41 30.00
C PHE A 81 36.87 -11.02 29.04
N TRP A 82 36.84 -12.35 28.87
CA TRP A 82 37.73 -13.04 27.94
C TRP A 82 37.47 -12.72 26.47
N GLU A 83 36.26 -12.29 26.11
CA GLU A 83 35.98 -11.85 24.73
C GLU A 83 36.76 -10.57 24.40
N ILE A 84 36.92 -9.68 25.39
CA ILE A 84 37.44 -8.32 25.19
C ILE A 84 38.96 -8.25 25.37
N VAL A 85 39.51 -8.98 26.35
CA VAL A 85 40.95 -8.89 26.69
C VAL A 85 41.84 -9.37 25.54
N PRO A 86 42.97 -8.70 25.23
CA PRO A 86 43.94 -9.18 24.23
C PRO A 86 44.58 -10.50 24.67
N LYS A 87 44.63 -11.48 23.76
CA LYS A 87 45.15 -12.84 24.02
C LYS A 87 46.61 -13.00 23.57
N THR A 88 47.06 -12.12 22.68
CA THR A 88 48.40 -12.13 22.12
C THR A 88 49.21 -10.95 22.64
N THR A 89 50.51 -11.18 22.75
CA THR A 89 51.52 -10.13 22.92
C THR A 89 51.59 -9.24 21.68
N THR A 90 52.26 -8.09 21.79
CA THR A 90 52.49 -7.16 20.66
C THR A 90 53.20 -7.82 19.47
N ASP A 91 53.89 -8.95 19.71
CA ASP A 91 54.62 -9.72 18.70
C ASP A 91 53.76 -10.83 18.05
N GLY A 92 52.46 -10.89 18.39
CA GLY A 92 51.51 -11.88 17.86
C GLY A 92 51.56 -13.26 18.54
N LYS A 93 52.45 -13.47 19.53
CA LYS A 93 52.52 -14.73 20.29
C LYS A 93 51.50 -14.78 21.42
N LEU A 94 50.91 -15.95 21.67
CA LEU A 94 49.95 -16.16 22.75
C LEU A 94 50.56 -15.87 24.13
N LEU A 95 49.80 -15.18 25.00
CA LEU A 95 50.19 -14.92 26.39
C LEU A 95 50.27 -16.24 27.19
N GLN A 96 51.32 -16.41 28.00
CA GLN A 96 51.52 -17.63 28.80
C GLN A 96 50.39 -17.85 29.81
N GLU A 97 49.78 -16.77 30.30
CA GLU A 97 48.64 -16.75 31.20
C GLU A 97 47.40 -17.43 30.59
N MET A 98 47.28 -17.44 29.25
CA MET A 98 46.14 -18.04 28.56
C MET A 98 46.12 -19.57 28.65
N ILE A 99 47.23 -20.21 29.00
CA ILE A 99 47.29 -21.66 29.27
C ILE A 99 46.40 -22.00 30.48
N LEU A 100 46.44 -21.19 31.53
CA LEU A 100 45.60 -21.38 32.73
C LEU A 100 44.12 -21.16 32.42
N VAL A 101 43.83 -20.21 31.53
CA VAL A 101 42.48 -19.92 31.06
C VAL A 101 41.94 -21.08 30.19
N CYS A 102 42.79 -21.68 29.35
CA CYS A 102 42.44 -22.85 28.54
C CYS A 102 42.07 -24.07 29.42
N ASP A 103 42.83 -24.34 30.49
CA ASP A 103 42.46 -25.38 31.47
C ASP A 103 41.12 -25.08 32.16
N ALA A 104 40.83 -23.81 32.46
CA ALA A 104 39.54 -23.42 33.02
C ALA A 104 38.39 -23.63 32.02
N TYR A 105 38.56 -23.30 30.74
CA TYR A 105 37.55 -23.59 29.71
C TYR A 105 37.30 -25.09 29.56
N ARG A 106 38.36 -25.90 29.59
CA ARG A 106 38.23 -27.36 29.55
C ARG A 106 37.39 -27.88 30.74
N LYS A 107 37.63 -27.37 31.95
CA LYS A 107 36.84 -27.70 33.14
C LYS A 107 35.39 -27.22 33.01
N ASP A 108 35.16 -26.02 32.47
CA ASP A 108 33.82 -25.46 32.28
C ASP A 108 33.01 -26.24 31.23
N LEU A 109 33.67 -26.74 30.17
CA LEU A 109 33.08 -27.68 29.21
C LEU A 109 32.73 -29.04 29.81
N GLN A 110 33.39 -29.43 30.90
CA GLN A 110 33.15 -30.67 31.66
C GLN A 110 32.30 -30.44 32.92
N HIS A 111 31.82 -29.21 33.14
CA HIS A 111 31.08 -28.85 34.36
C HIS A 111 29.72 -29.56 34.43
N PRO A 112 29.23 -30.01 35.60
CA PRO A 112 27.93 -30.70 35.69
C PRO A 112 26.73 -29.84 35.23
N ASN A 113 26.84 -28.51 35.31
CA ASN A 113 25.83 -27.56 34.88
C ASN A 113 25.84 -27.32 33.35
N GLU A 114 24.73 -27.64 32.69
CA GLU A 114 24.47 -27.50 31.26
C GLU A 114 24.52 -26.05 30.75
N PHE A 115 24.15 -25.07 31.58
CA PHE A 115 24.14 -23.66 31.21
C PHE A 115 25.56 -23.09 31.12
N ILE A 116 26.46 -23.56 31.99
CA ILE A 116 27.88 -23.20 31.97
C ILE A 116 28.54 -23.80 30.74
N ARG A 117 28.33 -25.10 30.47
CA ARG A 117 28.81 -25.75 29.23
C ARG A 117 28.33 -25.02 27.97
N GLY A 118 27.03 -24.79 27.85
CA GLY A 118 26.46 -24.14 26.66
C GLY A 118 26.87 -22.67 26.50
N SER A 119 27.07 -21.92 27.58
CA SER A 119 27.60 -20.56 27.50
C SER A 119 29.07 -20.54 27.09
N THR A 120 29.86 -21.48 27.61
CA THR A 120 31.26 -21.68 27.19
C THR A 120 31.34 -22.04 25.71
N LEU A 121 30.54 -23.01 25.23
CA LEU A 121 30.49 -23.39 23.81
C LEU A 121 30.15 -22.20 22.89
N ARG A 122 29.20 -21.34 23.29
CA ARG A 122 28.89 -20.10 22.52
C ARG A 122 30.04 -19.10 22.52
N PHE A 123 30.75 -18.99 23.64
CA PHE A 123 31.94 -18.15 23.74
C PHE A 123 33.06 -18.66 22.80
N LEU A 124 33.28 -19.98 22.73
CA LEU A 124 34.29 -20.56 21.84
C LEU A 124 34.05 -20.24 20.36
N CYS A 125 32.79 -20.04 19.92
CA CYS A 125 32.48 -19.59 18.57
C CYS A 125 33.08 -18.22 18.22
N LYS A 126 33.46 -17.42 19.22
CA LYS A 126 34.01 -16.06 19.05
C LYS A 126 35.53 -16.00 19.12
N LEU A 127 36.19 -17.09 19.54
CA LEU A 127 37.65 -17.15 19.62
C LEU A 127 38.27 -17.24 18.22
N LYS A 128 39.37 -16.51 18.03
CA LYS A 128 40.10 -16.43 16.75
C LYS A 128 41.48 -17.09 16.82
N GLU A 129 41.89 -17.55 17.99
CA GLU A 129 43.21 -18.11 18.24
C GLU A 129 43.16 -19.64 18.18
N ALA A 130 43.72 -20.23 17.12
CA ALA A 130 43.73 -21.68 16.91
C ALA A 130 44.45 -22.44 18.04
N GLU A 131 45.56 -21.89 18.56
CA GLU A 131 46.35 -22.48 19.66
C GLU A 131 45.54 -22.67 20.97
N LEU A 132 44.49 -21.86 21.19
CA LEU A 132 43.60 -22.01 22.35
C LEU A 132 42.48 -23.02 22.12
N LEU A 133 42.06 -23.20 20.88
CA LEU A 133 40.96 -24.10 20.52
C LEU A 133 41.43 -25.55 20.42
N GLU A 134 42.65 -25.79 19.91
CA GLU A 134 43.21 -27.14 19.71
C GLU A 134 43.12 -28.04 20.97
N PRO A 135 43.53 -27.58 22.18
CA PRO A 135 43.46 -28.42 23.38
C PRO A 135 42.03 -28.67 23.87
N LEU A 136 41.06 -27.86 23.45
CA LEU A 136 39.66 -27.93 23.86
C LEU A 136 38.83 -28.88 22.99
N MET A 137 39.31 -29.21 21.79
CA MET A 137 38.59 -30.03 20.81
C MET A 137 38.05 -31.36 21.39
N PRO A 138 38.81 -32.15 22.18
CA PRO A 138 38.28 -33.37 22.77
C PRO A 138 37.08 -33.11 23.71
N ALA A 139 37.12 -32.03 24.50
CA ALA A 139 36.02 -31.68 25.40
C ALA A 139 34.78 -31.19 24.65
N ILE A 140 34.97 -30.46 23.54
CA ILE A 140 33.88 -30.03 22.66
C ILE A 140 33.20 -31.25 22.02
N ARG A 141 33.97 -32.23 21.52
CA ARG A 141 33.42 -33.45 20.93
C ARG A 141 32.56 -34.25 21.91
N VAL A 142 33.02 -34.42 23.16
CA VAL A 142 32.24 -35.09 24.22
C VAL A 142 30.91 -34.36 24.52
N CYS A 143 30.83 -33.05 24.29
CA CYS A 143 29.59 -32.29 24.48
C CYS A 143 28.49 -32.64 23.46
N LEU A 144 28.81 -33.31 22.34
CA LEU A 144 27.82 -33.85 21.41
C LEU A 144 27.03 -35.03 22.01
N GLU A 145 27.60 -35.76 22.95
CA GLU A 145 26.94 -36.93 23.59
C GLU A 145 26.22 -36.56 24.89
N HIS A 146 26.16 -35.26 25.21
CA HIS A 146 25.62 -34.80 26.48
C HIS A 146 24.10 -35.05 26.59
N ARG A 147 23.60 -35.41 27.79
CA ARG A 147 22.17 -35.72 28.01
C ARG A 147 21.21 -34.60 27.60
N HIS A 148 21.60 -33.34 27.80
CA HIS A 148 20.76 -32.17 27.52
C HIS A 148 20.97 -31.63 26.09
N SER A 149 19.88 -31.49 25.32
CA SER A 149 19.92 -30.98 23.94
C SER A 149 20.44 -29.55 23.82
N TYR A 150 20.24 -28.71 24.84
CA TYR A 150 20.83 -27.37 24.89
C TYR A 150 22.36 -27.38 24.71
N VAL A 151 23.07 -28.34 25.32
CA VAL A 151 24.53 -28.45 25.19
C VAL A 151 24.90 -28.97 23.81
N ARG A 152 24.25 -30.05 23.36
CA ARG A 152 24.50 -30.65 22.03
C ARG A 152 24.30 -29.64 20.90
N ARG A 153 23.21 -28.88 20.93
CA ARG A 153 22.92 -27.81 19.96
C ARG A 153 24.03 -26.76 19.87
N ASN A 154 24.52 -26.30 21.03
CA ASN A 154 25.61 -25.32 21.07
C ASN A 154 26.96 -25.96 20.69
N ALA A 155 27.15 -27.25 20.94
CA ALA A 155 28.35 -27.99 20.53
C ALA A 155 28.42 -28.11 19.00
N VAL A 156 27.30 -28.43 18.34
CA VAL A 156 27.22 -28.41 16.87
C VAL A 156 27.53 -27.02 16.31
N LEU A 157 26.99 -25.96 16.91
CA LEU A 157 27.27 -24.59 16.48
C LEU A 157 28.76 -24.21 16.66
N ALA A 158 29.37 -24.63 17.77
CA ALA A 158 30.79 -24.41 18.02
C ALA A 158 31.65 -25.16 17.01
N ILE A 159 31.36 -26.44 16.75
CA ILE A 159 32.06 -27.25 15.76
C ILE A 159 31.92 -26.63 14.36
N TYR A 160 30.72 -26.20 13.97
CA TYR A 160 30.49 -25.53 12.69
C TYR A 160 31.34 -24.26 12.54
N THR A 161 31.35 -23.42 13.58
CA THR A 161 32.10 -22.14 13.55
C THR A 161 33.61 -22.39 13.53
N ILE A 162 34.09 -23.34 14.33
CA ILE A 162 35.51 -23.72 14.38
C ILE A 162 35.94 -24.30 13.03
N TYR A 163 35.18 -25.24 12.46
CA TYR A 163 35.49 -25.84 11.15
C TYR A 163 35.55 -24.79 10.03
N ARG A 164 34.62 -23.83 10.02
CA ARG A 164 34.60 -22.75 9.03
C ARG A 164 35.81 -21.82 9.12
N ASN A 165 36.30 -21.56 10.32
CA ASN A 165 37.44 -20.66 10.54
C ASN A 165 38.79 -21.39 10.49
N PHE A 166 38.82 -22.65 10.94
CA PHE A 166 40.01 -23.49 11.14
C PHE A 166 39.70 -24.94 10.77
N ASP A 167 39.68 -25.25 9.48
CA ASP A 167 39.43 -26.58 8.93
C ASP A 167 40.43 -27.64 9.43
N ILE A 168 41.71 -27.26 9.59
CA ILE A 168 42.80 -28.13 10.05
C ILE A 168 42.55 -28.70 11.46
N LEU A 169 41.84 -27.98 12.34
CA LEU A 169 41.62 -28.41 13.73
C LEU A 169 40.65 -29.59 13.84
N ILE A 170 39.73 -29.74 12.88
CA ILE A 170 38.71 -30.79 12.88
C ILE A 170 38.32 -31.21 11.45
N PRO A 171 39.23 -31.88 10.71
CA PRO A 171 38.99 -32.24 9.32
C PRO A 171 37.85 -33.27 9.16
N ASP A 172 37.60 -34.06 10.21
CA ASP A 172 36.53 -35.07 10.30
C ASP A 172 35.17 -34.50 10.73
N ALA A 173 35.03 -33.17 10.87
CA ALA A 173 33.80 -32.55 11.39
C ALA A 173 32.54 -32.88 10.56
N PRO A 174 32.56 -32.85 9.21
CA PRO A 174 31.37 -33.19 8.42
C PRO A 174 30.91 -34.65 8.64
N GLU A 175 31.85 -35.57 8.83
CA GLU A 175 31.54 -36.97 9.11
C GLU A 175 30.96 -37.17 10.51
N LEU A 176 31.59 -36.55 11.50
CA LEU A 176 31.13 -36.58 12.89
C LEU A 176 29.70 -36.06 13.01
N ILE A 177 29.39 -34.95 12.35
CA ILE A 177 28.07 -34.31 12.42
C ILE A 177 27.01 -35.05 11.60
N ALA A 178 27.39 -35.71 10.51
CA ALA A 178 26.48 -36.60 9.78
C ALA A 178 26.05 -37.78 10.66
N ASN A 179 27.00 -38.45 11.32
CA ASN A 179 26.69 -39.56 12.24
C ASN A 179 25.84 -39.09 13.44
N PHE A 180 26.12 -37.89 13.96
CA PHE A 180 25.32 -37.27 15.01
C PHE A 180 23.87 -37.00 14.56
N LEU A 181 23.70 -36.50 13.33
CA LEU A 181 22.39 -36.16 12.77
C LEU A 181 21.47 -37.39 12.60
N GLU A 182 22.03 -38.56 12.29
CA GLU A 182 21.28 -39.82 12.18
C GLU A 182 20.75 -40.33 13.53
N GLY A 183 21.51 -40.17 14.61
CA GLY A 183 21.14 -40.64 15.96
C GLY A 183 20.31 -39.64 16.79
N GLU A 184 20.34 -38.36 16.45
CA GLU A 184 19.70 -37.30 17.24
C GLU A 184 18.15 -37.34 17.13
N GLN A 185 17.46 -36.91 18.20
CA GLN A 185 15.99 -36.83 18.24
C GLN A 185 15.49 -35.38 18.39
N ASP A 186 16.29 -34.50 18.99
CA ASP A 186 15.92 -33.11 19.20
C ASP A 186 15.96 -32.28 17.89
N MET A 187 14.84 -31.64 17.55
CA MET A 187 14.68 -30.89 16.29
C MET A 187 15.64 -29.70 16.17
N SER A 188 15.98 -29.03 17.28
CA SER A 188 16.88 -27.87 17.26
C SER A 188 18.32 -28.28 16.99
N CYS A 189 18.74 -29.42 17.56
CA CYS A 189 20.04 -30.04 17.28
C CYS A 189 20.13 -30.50 15.83
N LYS A 190 19.10 -31.20 15.33
CA LYS A 190 19.01 -31.62 13.91
C LYS A 190 19.14 -30.45 12.96
N ARG A 191 18.43 -29.34 13.22
CA ARG A 191 18.50 -28.14 12.39
C ARG A 191 19.91 -27.56 12.31
N ASN A 192 20.61 -27.42 13.42
CA ASN A 192 21.98 -26.90 13.40
C ASN A 192 22.96 -27.86 12.71
N ALA A 193 22.81 -29.17 12.93
CA ALA A 193 23.65 -30.19 12.31
C ALA A 193 23.44 -30.22 10.79
N PHE A 194 22.18 -30.21 10.35
CA PHE A 194 21.83 -30.14 8.95
C PHE A 194 22.30 -28.84 8.30
N MET A 195 22.12 -27.69 8.96
CA MET A 195 22.63 -26.40 8.47
C MET A 195 24.14 -26.39 8.30
N MET A 196 24.90 -26.99 9.22
CA MET A 196 26.34 -27.16 9.07
C MET A 196 26.68 -28.01 7.83
N LEU A 197 26.03 -29.17 7.66
CA LEU A 197 26.29 -30.05 6.51
C LEU A 197 25.97 -29.34 5.19
N ILE A 198 24.90 -28.55 5.10
CA ILE A 198 24.58 -27.76 3.90
C ILE A 198 25.76 -26.89 3.44
N HIS A 199 26.48 -26.28 4.39
CA HIS A 199 27.59 -25.38 4.08
C HIS A 199 28.95 -26.09 3.97
N ALA A 200 29.15 -27.19 4.70
CA ALA A 200 30.43 -27.90 4.78
C ALA A 200 30.55 -29.06 3.78
N ASP A 201 29.49 -29.85 3.61
CA ASP A 201 29.44 -31.04 2.75
C ASP A 201 28.00 -31.30 2.28
N GLN A 202 27.66 -30.72 1.13
CA GLN A 202 26.31 -30.76 0.57
C GLN A 202 25.89 -32.18 0.16
N GLU A 203 26.82 -33.06 -0.24
CA GLU A 203 26.51 -34.44 -0.64
C GLU A 203 25.98 -35.25 0.55
N ARG A 204 26.61 -35.13 1.72
CA ARG A 204 26.13 -35.78 2.96
C ARG A 204 24.77 -35.25 3.40
N ALA A 205 24.53 -33.95 3.29
CA ALA A 205 23.22 -33.36 3.58
C ALA A 205 22.14 -33.92 2.66
N LEU A 206 22.45 -34.09 1.37
CA LEU A 206 21.53 -34.67 0.39
C LEU A 206 21.26 -36.14 0.66
N ASN A 207 22.27 -36.93 1.06
CA ASN A 207 22.10 -38.33 1.42
C ASN A 207 21.21 -38.49 2.66
N TYR A 208 21.35 -37.61 3.66
CA TYR A 208 20.45 -37.59 4.81
C TYR A 208 19.02 -37.18 4.42
N LEU A 209 18.85 -36.09 3.67
CA LEU A 209 17.52 -35.66 3.22
C LEU A 209 16.83 -36.76 2.38
N SER A 210 17.62 -37.46 1.57
CA SER A 210 17.18 -38.60 0.75
C SER A 210 16.64 -39.77 1.57
N SER A 211 17.21 -40.05 2.74
CA SER A 211 16.75 -41.15 3.59
C SER A 211 15.47 -40.80 4.37
N CYS A 212 15.20 -39.51 4.59
CA CYS A 212 14.06 -39.02 5.37
C CYS A 212 13.00 -38.23 4.57
N ILE A 213 13.08 -38.22 3.23
CA ILE A 213 12.28 -37.35 2.36
C ILE A 213 10.75 -37.46 2.57
N ASP A 214 10.25 -38.65 2.88
CA ASP A 214 8.82 -38.89 3.12
C ASP A 214 8.37 -38.41 4.51
N GLN A 215 9.29 -38.29 5.48
CA GLN A 215 9.01 -37.90 6.87
C GLN A 215 9.12 -36.39 7.12
N VAL A 216 9.57 -35.61 6.12
CA VAL A 216 9.84 -34.17 6.28
C VAL A 216 8.63 -33.37 6.81
N HIS A 217 7.41 -33.78 6.46
CA HIS A 217 6.18 -33.15 6.95
C HIS A 217 5.97 -33.26 8.47
N MET A 218 6.61 -34.24 9.12
CA MET A 218 6.55 -34.45 10.58
C MET A 218 7.62 -33.65 11.34
N PHE A 219 8.56 -33.03 10.63
CA PHE A 219 9.62 -32.23 11.27
C PHE A 219 9.08 -30.89 11.76
N GLY A 220 9.80 -30.30 12.72
CA GLY A 220 9.51 -28.94 13.17
C GLY A 220 9.68 -27.92 12.05
N ASP A 221 8.91 -26.84 12.11
CA ASP A 221 8.91 -25.73 11.15
C ASP A 221 10.31 -25.16 10.86
N ILE A 222 11.15 -24.98 11.89
CA ILE A 222 12.51 -24.44 11.75
C ILE A 222 13.37 -25.36 10.85
N LEU A 223 13.21 -26.69 10.96
CA LEU A 223 13.95 -27.63 10.12
C LEU A 223 13.36 -27.68 8.70
N GLN A 224 12.03 -27.63 8.57
CA GLN A 224 11.36 -27.59 7.27
C GLN A 224 11.79 -26.37 6.44
N LEU A 225 11.88 -25.18 7.05
CA LEU A 225 12.34 -23.97 6.34
C LEU A 225 13.77 -24.10 5.81
N VAL A 226 14.69 -24.66 6.61
CA VAL A 226 16.08 -24.91 6.17
C VAL A 226 16.12 -25.95 5.04
N ILE A 227 15.24 -26.96 5.07
CA ILE A 227 15.11 -27.95 3.99
C ILE A 227 14.60 -27.29 2.70
N VAL A 228 13.61 -26.38 2.78
CA VAL A 228 13.12 -25.63 1.61
C VAL A 228 14.25 -24.79 1.00
N GLU A 229 15.02 -24.09 1.83
CA GLU A 229 16.19 -23.31 1.39
C GLU A 229 17.24 -24.18 0.69
N LEU A 230 17.53 -25.37 1.24
CA LEU A 230 18.45 -26.31 0.63
C LEU A 230 17.93 -26.78 -0.73
N ILE A 231 16.66 -27.20 -0.79
CA ILE A 231 16.05 -27.69 -2.03
C ILE A 231 16.13 -26.62 -3.11
N TYR A 232 15.83 -25.36 -2.76
CA TYR A 232 15.98 -24.23 -3.67
C TYR A 232 17.41 -24.13 -4.23
N LYS A 233 18.43 -24.11 -3.37
CA LYS A 233 19.84 -23.99 -3.76
C LYS A 233 20.31 -25.18 -4.61
N VAL A 234 19.97 -26.40 -4.21
CA VAL A 234 20.39 -27.64 -4.88
C VAL A 234 19.74 -27.75 -6.26
N CYS A 235 18.44 -27.51 -6.36
CA CYS A 235 17.74 -27.62 -7.64
C CYS A 235 18.11 -26.52 -8.64
N HIS A 236 18.66 -25.41 -8.15
CA HIS A 236 19.27 -24.39 -8.99
C HIS A 236 20.65 -24.84 -9.51
N ALA A 237 21.51 -25.37 -8.63
CA ALA A 237 22.84 -25.85 -9.00
C ALA A 237 22.79 -27.12 -9.89
N ASN A 238 21.92 -28.09 -9.55
CA ASN A 238 21.81 -29.40 -10.18
C ASN A 238 20.36 -29.69 -10.62
N PRO A 239 20.00 -29.42 -11.89
CA PRO A 239 18.64 -29.64 -12.40
C PRO A 239 18.16 -31.09 -12.39
N THR A 240 19.05 -32.08 -12.34
CA THR A 240 18.72 -33.51 -12.38
C THR A 240 17.96 -33.99 -11.14
N GLU A 241 18.20 -33.39 -9.98
CA GLU A 241 17.55 -33.76 -8.71
C GLU A 241 16.16 -33.10 -8.53
N ARG A 242 15.72 -32.24 -9.46
CA ARG A 242 14.45 -31.50 -9.35
C ARG A 242 13.24 -32.40 -9.16
N SER A 243 13.13 -33.47 -9.95
CA SER A 243 11.99 -34.39 -9.91
C SER A 243 11.83 -35.05 -8.53
N ARG A 244 12.94 -35.34 -7.85
CA ARG A 244 12.98 -35.95 -6.53
C ARG A 244 12.47 -34.98 -5.45
N PHE A 245 12.93 -33.73 -5.48
CA PHE A 245 12.58 -32.75 -4.45
C PHE A 245 11.22 -32.09 -4.64
N ILE A 246 10.69 -32.04 -5.87
CA ILE A 246 9.32 -31.56 -6.13
C ILE A 246 8.30 -32.37 -5.30
N ARG A 247 8.45 -33.69 -5.19
CA ARG A 247 7.59 -34.53 -4.33
C ARG A 247 7.66 -34.11 -2.86
N CYS A 248 8.85 -33.77 -2.36
CA CYS A 248 9.03 -33.28 -0.99
C CYS A 248 8.31 -31.93 -0.77
N ILE A 249 8.43 -31.01 -1.72
CA ILE A 249 7.74 -29.70 -1.65
C ILE A 249 6.23 -29.87 -1.64
N TYR A 250 5.67 -30.78 -2.45
CA TYR A 250 4.22 -31.07 -2.41
C TYR A 250 3.75 -31.52 -1.02
N ASN A 251 4.55 -32.31 -0.29
CA ASN A 251 4.23 -32.69 1.09
C ASN A 251 4.28 -31.47 2.03
N LEU A 252 5.23 -30.54 1.82
CA LEU A 252 5.40 -29.33 2.61
C LEU A 252 4.29 -28.29 2.41
N LEU A 253 3.58 -28.30 1.28
CA LEU A 253 2.40 -27.44 1.06
C LEU A 253 1.27 -27.72 2.08
N ASN A 254 1.27 -28.91 2.68
CA ASN A 254 0.31 -29.34 3.70
C ASN A 254 0.87 -29.20 5.14
N SER A 255 2.00 -28.53 5.34
CA SER A 255 2.56 -28.28 6.68
C SER A 255 1.59 -27.47 7.54
N SER A 256 1.66 -27.66 8.86
CA SER A 256 0.86 -26.89 9.83
C SER A 256 1.30 -25.42 9.94
N SER A 257 2.56 -25.11 9.57
CA SER A 257 3.12 -23.76 9.68
C SER A 257 2.83 -22.92 8.43
N PRO A 258 2.17 -21.75 8.54
CA PRO A 258 1.92 -20.84 7.42
C PRO A 258 3.20 -20.39 6.71
N ALA A 259 4.28 -20.15 7.45
CA ALA A 259 5.57 -19.72 6.89
C ALA A 259 6.18 -20.80 5.99
N VAL A 260 6.12 -22.07 6.40
CA VAL A 260 6.60 -23.20 5.59
C VAL A 260 5.76 -23.34 4.32
N ARG A 261 4.44 -23.22 4.43
CA ARG A 261 3.53 -23.31 3.27
C ARG A 261 3.80 -22.19 2.25
N TYR A 262 4.03 -20.97 2.72
CA TYR A 262 4.36 -19.82 1.89
C TYR A 262 5.68 -20.02 1.13
N GLU A 263 6.76 -20.37 1.83
CA GLU A 263 8.09 -20.59 1.22
C GLU A 263 8.11 -21.83 0.31
N ALA A 264 7.40 -22.90 0.68
CA ALA A 264 7.27 -24.09 -0.15
C ALA A 264 6.52 -23.80 -1.45
N ALA A 265 5.45 -23.00 -1.41
CA ALA A 265 4.72 -22.57 -2.61
C ALA A 265 5.58 -21.68 -3.52
N GLY A 266 6.34 -20.74 -2.95
CA GLY A 266 7.26 -19.88 -3.71
C GLY A 266 8.40 -20.67 -4.37
N THR A 267 8.95 -21.64 -3.65
CA THR A 267 9.95 -22.57 -4.17
C THR A 267 9.36 -23.44 -5.28
N LEU A 268 8.14 -23.96 -5.12
CA LEU A 268 7.49 -24.79 -6.14
C LEU A 268 7.32 -24.07 -7.48
N VAL A 269 6.84 -22.82 -7.45
CA VAL A 269 6.68 -21.99 -8.65
C VAL A 269 8.02 -21.75 -9.35
N THR A 270 9.09 -21.59 -8.57
CA THR A 270 10.43 -21.36 -9.14
C THR A 270 11.01 -22.63 -9.76
N LEU A 271 10.75 -23.80 -9.17
CA LEU A 271 11.33 -25.06 -9.62
C LEU A 271 10.56 -25.73 -10.77
N SER A 272 9.27 -25.43 -10.92
CA SER A 272 8.41 -26.08 -11.92
C SER A 272 7.40 -25.11 -12.52
N SER A 273 7.42 -25.00 -13.85
CA SER A 273 6.40 -24.30 -14.65
C SER A 273 5.23 -25.21 -15.05
N ALA A 274 5.18 -26.46 -14.55
CA ALA A 274 4.10 -27.38 -14.87
C ALA A 274 2.75 -26.85 -14.35
N PRO A 275 1.66 -26.88 -15.14
CA PRO A 275 0.36 -26.37 -14.71
C PRO A 275 -0.14 -26.95 -13.39
N THR A 276 0.15 -28.22 -13.11
CA THR A 276 -0.21 -28.89 -11.85
C THR A 276 0.55 -28.35 -10.63
N ALA A 277 1.80 -27.93 -10.81
CA ALA A 277 2.63 -27.32 -9.75
C ALA A 277 2.17 -25.90 -9.46
N ILE A 278 1.92 -25.12 -10.51
CA ILE A 278 1.40 -23.75 -10.39
C ILE A 278 0.02 -23.76 -9.74
N LYS A 279 -0.87 -24.68 -10.14
CA LYS A 279 -2.20 -24.82 -9.53
C LYS A 279 -2.10 -25.11 -8.03
N ALA A 280 -1.26 -26.06 -7.63
CA ALA A 280 -1.08 -26.41 -6.22
C ALA A 280 -0.50 -25.25 -5.40
N ALA A 281 0.49 -24.53 -5.94
CA ALA A 281 1.05 -23.34 -5.28
C ALA A 281 0.01 -22.23 -5.14
N ALA A 282 -0.74 -21.92 -6.20
CA ALA A 282 -1.80 -20.92 -6.18
C ALA A 282 -2.93 -21.28 -5.20
N SER A 283 -3.39 -22.53 -5.19
CA SER A 283 -4.37 -23.01 -4.21
C SER A 283 -3.85 -22.88 -2.77
N CYS A 284 -2.57 -23.18 -2.53
CA CYS A 284 -1.94 -22.98 -1.22
C CYS A 284 -1.94 -21.51 -0.79
N TYR A 285 -1.58 -20.58 -1.69
CA TYR A 285 -1.65 -19.15 -1.42
C TYR A 285 -3.07 -18.67 -1.12
N ILE A 286 -4.08 -19.12 -1.88
CA ILE A 286 -5.49 -18.77 -1.63
C ILE A 286 -5.93 -19.25 -0.25
N GLU A 287 -5.59 -20.49 0.12
CA GLU A 287 -5.90 -21.01 1.45
C GLU A 287 -5.23 -20.22 2.58
N LEU A 288 -3.99 -19.78 2.39
CA LEU A 288 -3.30 -18.93 3.36
C LEU A 288 -4.03 -17.60 3.53
N ILE A 289 -4.41 -16.93 2.44
CA ILE A 289 -5.14 -15.66 2.50
C ILE A 289 -6.48 -15.81 3.24
N VAL A 290 -7.19 -16.92 3.01
CA VAL A 290 -8.50 -17.16 3.65
C VAL A 290 -8.36 -17.50 5.14
N LYS A 291 -7.34 -18.26 5.55
CA LYS A 291 -7.16 -18.74 6.94
C LYS A 291 -6.49 -17.72 7.85
N GLU A 292 -5.55 -16.93 7.33
CA GLU A 292 -4.81 -15.96 8.14
C GLU A 292 -5.71 -14.81 8.61
N SER A 293 -5.41 -14.26 9.79
CA SER A 293 -6.15 -13.11 10.34
C SER A 293 -5.50 -11.77 10.01
N ASP A 294 -4.16 -11.73 9.89
CA ASP A 294 -3.40 -10.50 9.64
C ASP A 294 -3.58 -10.00 8.20
N ASN A 295 -4.06 -8.77 8.05
CA ASN A 295 -4.28 -8.12 6.76
C ASN A 295 -2.95 -7.89 6.01
N ASN A 296 -1.85 -7.62 6.70
CA ASN A 296 -0.54 -7.41 6.05
C ASN A 296 -0.06 -8.69 5.37
N VAL A 297 -0.21 -9.83 6.05
CA VAL A 297 0.13 -11.15 5.48
C VAL A 297 -0.76 -11.43 4.26
N LYS A 298 -2.06 -11.14 4.33
CA LYS A 298 -2.97 -11.29 3.18
C LYS A 298 -2.54 -10.46 1.98
N LEU A 299 -2.16 -9.20 2.20
CA LEU A 299 -1.70 -8.32 1.12
C LEU A 299 -0.40 -8.85 0.49
N ILE A 300 0.57 -9.29 1.29
CA ILE A 300 1.84 -9.86 0.79
C ILE A 300 1.59 -11.11 -0.06
N VAL A 301 0.73 -12.03 0.41
CA VAL A 301 0.41 -13.26 -0.32
C VAL A 301 -0.41 -12.96 -1.58
N LEU A 302 -1.32 -11.99 -1.52
CA LEU A 302 -2.11 -11.57 -2.67
C LEU A 302 -1.24 -10.90 -3.75
N ASP A 303 -0.25 -10.09 -3.36
CA ASP A 303 0.70 -9.49 -4.29
C ASP A 303 1.57 -10.55 -4.98
N ARG A 304 1.95 -11.62 -4.27
CA ARG A 304 2.59 -12.79 -4.90
C ARG A 304 1.68 -13.49 -5.91
N LEU A 305 0.40 -13.64 -5.59
CA LEU A 305 -0.57 -14.27 -6.50
C LEU A 305 -0.84 -13.40 -7.73
N ILE A 306 -0.87 -12.08 -7.57
CA ILE A 306 -0.92 -11.11 -8.69
C ILE A 306 0.36 -11.21 -9.53
N ALA A 307 1.53 -11.36 -8.93
CA ALA A 307 2.79 -11.54 -9.66
C ALA A 307 2.79 -12.82 -10.52
N LEU A 308 2.12 -13.90 -10.07
CA LEU A 308 2.00 -15.12 -10.88
C LEU A 308 1.27 -14.88 -12.21
N LYS A 309 0.32 -13.93 -12.25
CA LYS A 309 -0.42 -13.56 -13.45
C LYS A 309 0.48 -12.95 -14.53
N GLU A 310 1.61 -12.34 -14.19
CA GLU A 310 2.51 -11.70 -15.18
C GLU A 310 3.00 -12.70 -16.25
N SER A 311 2.99 -14.01 -15.97
CA SER A 311 3.27 -15.07 -16.94
C SER A 311 2.00 -15.60 -17.63
N PRO A 312 1.92 -15.57 -18.98
CA PRO A 312 0.74 -16.05 -19.72
C PRO A 312 0.40 -17.53 -19.49
N GLN A 313 1.40 -18.36 -19.20
CA GLN A 313 1.20 -19.78 -18.92
C GLN A 313 0.52 -20.00 -17.56
N HIS A 314 0.89 -19.18 -16.57
CA HIS A 314 0.32 -19.25 -15.23
C HIS A 314 -1.08 -18.63 -15.19
N GLU A 315 -1.32 -17.59 -16.00
CA GLU A 315 -2.62 -16.95 -16.13
C GLU A 315 -3.73 -17.97 -16.45
N ARG A 316 -3.50 -18.85 -17.44
CA ARG A 316 -4.48 -19.91 -17.82
C ARG A 316 -4.84 -20.83 -16.65
N VAL A 317 -3.87 -21.12 -15.77
CA VAL A 317 -4.10 -21.97 -14.59
C VAL A 317 -4.87 -21.21 -13.51
N LEU A 318 -4.58 -19.91 -13.35
CA LEU A 318 -5.29 -19.04 -12.41
C LEU A 318 -6.75 -18.79 -12.82
N GLN A 319 -7.06 -18.82 -14.13
CA GLN A 319 -8.44 -18.72 -14.63
C GLN A 319 -9.35 -19.84 -14.09
N ASP A 320 -8.81 -21.04 -13.87
CA ASP A 320 -9.53 -22.17 -13.27
C ASP A 320 -9.75 -22.00 -11.75
N LEU A 321 -9.01 -21.10 -11.10
CA LEU A 321 -9.05 -20.86 -9.65
C LEU A 321 -9.81 -19.58 -9.27
N VAL A 322 -10.47 -18.90 -10.22
CA VAL A 322 -11.18 -17.63 -9.98
C VAL A 322 -12.22 -17.75 -8.86
N MET A 323 -12.95 -18.86 -8.81
CA MET A 323 -13.96 -19.08 -7.77
C MET A 323 -13.34 -19.25 -6.38
N ASP A 324 -12.17 -19.88 -6.30
CA ASP A 324 -11.42 -19.99 -5.05
C ASP A 324 -10.86 -18.64 -4.61
N ILE A 325 -10.36 -17.82 -5.56
CA ILE A 325 -9.89 -16.45 -5.30
C ILE A 325 -11.02 -15.59 -4.73
N LEU A 326 -12.24 -15.69 -5.27
CA LEU A 326 -13.40 -14.92 -4.78
C LEU A 326 -13.79 -15.24 -3.33
N ARG A 327 -13.34 -16.37 -2.75
CA ARG A 327 -13.54 -16.67 -1.32
C ARG A 327 -12.83 -15.67 -0.41
N VAL A 328 -11.79 -15.00 -0.90
CA VAL A 328 -11.04 -13.96 -0.18
C VAL A 328 -11.90 -12.73 0.12
N LEU A 329 -13.00 -12.50 -0.62
CA LEU A 329 -13.94 -11.40 -0.36
C LEU A 329 -14.59 -11.43 1.02
N SER A 330 -14.55 -12.58 1.69
CA SER A 330 -14.95 -12.72 3.10
C SER A 330 -14.08 -11.93 4.08
N ALA A 331 -12.87 -11.51 3.69
CA ALA A 331 -12.03 -10.63 4.50
C ALA A 331 -12.74 -9.29 4.76
N PRO A 332 -12.62 -8.69 5.97
CA PRO A 332 -13.27 -7.42 6.29
C PRO A 332 -12.61 -6.21 5.61
N ASP A 333 -11.31 -6.30 5.33
CA ASP A 333 -10.50 -5.20 4.81
C ASP A 333 -10.85 -4.82 3.36
N LEU A 334 -11.01 -3.51 3.12
CA LEU A 334 -11.42 -2.98 1.82
C LEU A 334 -10.30 -3.09 0.76
N GLU A 335 -9.04 -2.99 1.15
CA GLU A 335 -7.90 -3.05 0.22
C GLU A 335 -7.71 -4.49 -0.28
N VAL A 336 -7.77 -5.48 0.61
CA VAL A 336 -7.76 -6.91 0.26
C VAL A 336 -8.90 -7.22 -0.73
N ARG A 337 -10.12 -6.75 -0.46
CA ARG A 337 -11.27 -6.89 -1.36
C ARG A 337 -11.04 -6.24 -2.73
N ARG A 338 -10.50 -5.01 -2.76
CA ARG A 338 -10.18 -4.28 -4.00
C ARG A 338 -9.16 -5.00 -4.85
N LYS A 339 -8.03 -5.41 -4.28
CA LYS A 339 -7.01 -6.17 -5.00
C LYS A 339 -7.55 -7.51 -5.51
N THR A 340 -8.38 -8.19 -4.70
CA THR A 340 -9.03 -9.46 -5.08
C THR A 340 -9.97 -9.27 -6.28
N LEU A 341 -10.88 -8.29 -6.24
CA LEU A 341 -11.81 -8.02 -7.34
C LEU A 341 -11.09 -7.61 -8.63
N ASN A 342 -10.03 -6.79 -8.53
CA ASN A 342 -9.21 -6.42 -9.69
C ASN A 342 -8.54 -7.65 -10.32
N LEU A 343 -7.95 -8.53 -9.49
CA LEU A 343 -7.36 -9.77 -9.97
C LEU A 343 -8.41 -10.69 -10.62
N SER A 344 -9.58 -10.85 -9.99
CA SER A 344 -10.67 -11.66 -10.56
C SER A 344 -11.19 -11.10 -11.88
N LEU A 345 -11.31 -9.78 -12.03
CA LEU A 345 -11.71 -9.12 -13.28
C LEU A 345 -10.71 -9.31 -14.42
N ASP A 346 -9.44 -9.52 -14.09
CA ASP A 346 -8.39 -9.77 -15.07
C ASP A 346 -8.36 -11.25 -15.49
N LEU A 347 -8.69 -12.18 -14.58
CA LEU A 347 -8.70 -13.62 -14.82
C LEU A 347 -10.06 -14.14 -15.35
N VAL A 348 -11.05 -13.27 -15.52
CA VAL A 348 -12.38 -13.69 -15.97
C VAL A 348 -12.35 -14.09 -17.44
N SER A 349 -13.03 -15.17 -17.77
CA SER A 349 -13.19 -15.71 -19.12
C SER A 349 -14.67 -16.05 -19.37
N SER A 350 -15.03 -16.33 -20.63
CA SER A 350 -16.39 -16.76 -20.97
C SER A 350 -16.84 -18.04 -20.25
N ARG A 351 -15.90 -18.83 -19.70
CA ARG A 351 -16.19 -20.08 -18.99
C ARG A 351 -16.62 -19.88 -17.54
N ASN A 352 -16.03 -18.90 -16.84
CA ASN A 352 -16.24 -18.67 -15.39
C ASN A 352 -17.14 -17.46 -15.11
N MET A 353 -17.48 -16.67 -16.13
CA MET A 353 -18.23 -15.42 -16.00
C MET A 353 -19.60 -15.61 -15.31
N GLU A 354 -20.40 -16.59 -15.71
CA GLU A 354 -21.73 -16.81 -15.14
C GLU A 354 -21.66 -17.10 -13.63
N GLU A 355 -20.69 -17.92 -13.22
CA GLU A 355 -20.47 -18.30 -11.83
C GLU A 355 -19.92 -17.12 -11.00
N MET A 356 -18.99 -16.35 -11.56
CA MET A 356 -18.47 -15.12 -10.95
C MET A 356 -19.59 -14.11 -10.71
N VAL A 357 -20.47 -13.88 -11.69
CA VAL A 357 -21.63 -13.01 -11.50
C VAL A 357 -22.52 -13.53 -10.39
N LEU A 358 -22.80 -14.84 -10.34
CA LEU A 358 -23.65 -15.40 -9.29
C LEU A 358 -23.08 -15.14 -7.88
N VAL A 359 -21.76 -15.24 -7.71
CA VAL A 359 -21.09 -14.91 -6.44
C VAL A 359 -21.16 -13.42 -6.14
N LEU A 360 -20.85 -12.56 -7.11
CA LEU A 360 -20.94 -11.10 -6.94
C LEU A 360 -22.36 -10.66 -6.60
N LYS A 361 -23.39 -11.26 -7.21
CA LYS A 361 -24.79 -11.00 -6.86
C LYS A 361 -25.09 -11.35 -5.40
N LYS A 362 -24.64 -12.52 -4.94
CA LYS A 362 -24.81 -12.93 -3.54
C LYS A 362 -24.10 -11.97 -2.58
N GLU A 363 -22.89 -11.54 -2.91
CA GLU A 363 -22.15 -10.55 -2.11
C GLU A 363 -22.86 -9.19 -2.08
N VAL A 364 -23.35 -8.72 -3.23
CA VAL A 364 -24.13 -7.49 -3.33
C VAL A 364 -25.41 -7.57 -2.48
N SER A 365 -26.18 -8.66 -2.55
CA SER A 365 -27.38 -8.84 -1.73
C SER A 365 -27.09 -8.89 -0.22
N LYS A 366 -25.93 -9.42 0.21
CA LYS A 366 -25.53 -9.38 1.64
C LYS A 366 -25.34 -7.94 2.15
N THR A 367 -24.92 -7.03 1.28
CA THR A 367 -24.74 -5.62 1.66
C THR A 367 -26.06 -4.86 1.83
N HIS A 368 -27.20 -5.39 1.38
CA HIS A 368 -28.49 -4.67 1.38
C HIS A 368 -29.10 -4.50 2.79
N ASN A 369 -28.83 -5.44 3.72
CA ASN A 369 -29.46 -5.48 5.05
C ASN A 369 -28.50 -5.19 6.21
N THR A 370 -27.26 -4.79 5.94
CA THR A 370 -26.27 -4.47 6.98
C THR A 370 -26.31 -2.98 7.29
N VAL A 371 -26.29 -2.62 8.58
CA VAL A 371 -26.23 -1.22 9.05
C VAL A 371 -25.05 -0.54 8.36
N GLU A 372 -25.32 0.59 7.70
CA GLU A 372 -24.35 1.28 6.84
C GLU A 372 -23.21 1.89 7.66
N HIS A 373 -22.11 1.14 7.78
CA HIS A 373 -20.80 1.72 8.02
C HIS A 373 -20.26 2.31 6.70
N GLU A 374 -19.51 3.40 6.74
CA GLU A 374 -18.95 4.07 5.55
C GLU A 374 -18.20 3.09 4.62
N ASP A 375 -17.49 2.11 5.20
CA ASP A 375 -16.74 1.10 4.45
C ASP A 375 -17.64 0.10 3.72
N THR A 376 -18.83 -0.20 4.26
CA THR A 376 -19.83 -1.04 3.58
C THR A 376 -20.36 -0.34 2.34
N GLY A 377 -20.59 0.98 2.42
CA GLY A 377 -21.01 1.80 1.28
C GLY A 377 -19.97 1.83 0.16
N LYS A 378 -18.68 2.01 0.52
CA LYS A 378 -17.55 1.95 -0.42
C LYS A 378 -17.36 0.56 -1.03
N TYR A 379 -17.55 -0.51 -0.25
CA TYR A 379 -17.50 -1.89 -0.75
C TYR A 379 -18.64 -2.18 -1.73
N ARG A 380 -19.87 -1.73 -1.42
CA ARG A 380 -21.03 -1.85 -2.32
C ARG A 380 -20.75 -1.16 -3.66
N GLN A 381 -20.22 0.07 -3.63
CA GLN A 381 -19.81 0.79 -4.84
C GLN A 381 -18.77 -0.01 -5.66
N LEU A 382 -17.77 -0.58 -5.01
CA LEU A 382 -16.74 -1.39 -5.66
C LEU A 382 -17.31 -2.65 -6.34
N LEU A 383 -18.27 -3.33 -5.70
CA LEU A 383 -18.96 -4.47 -6.30
C LEU A 383 -19.80 -4.06 -7.53
N VAL A 384 -20.51 -2.93 -7.47
CA VAL A 384 -21.30 -2.41 -8.60
C VAL A 384 -20.38 -2.07 -9.78
N ARG A 385 -19.25 -1.38 -9.55
CA ARG A 385 -18.25 -1.08 -10.60
C ARG A 385 -17.66 -2.35 -11.21
N THR A 386 -17.44 -3.38 -10.39
CA THR A 386 -16.96 -4.69 -10.85
C THR A 386 -18.00 -5.36 -11.75
N LEU A 387 -19.27 -5.41 -11.31
CA LEU A 387 -20.37 -5.97 -12.11
C LEU A 387 -20.59 -5.20 -13.42
N HIS A 388 -20.48 -3.87 -13.40
CA HIS A 388 -20.53 -3.04 -14.61
C HIS A 388 -19.41 -3.44 -15.58
N SER A 389 -18.17 -3.52 -15.11
CA SER A 389 -17.01 -3.93 -15.93
C SER A 389 -17.20 -5.32 -16.53
N CYS A 390 -17.78 -6.25 -15.76
CA CYS A 390 -18.15 -7.59 -16.25
C CYS A 390 -19.18 -7.54 -17.40
N CYS A 391 -20.22 -6.72 -17.29
CA CYS A 391 -21.25 -6.60 -18.33
C CYS A 391 -20.72 -5.93 -19.61
N VAL A 392 -19.77 -5.00 -19.48
CA VAL A 392 -19.12 -4.34 -20.63
C VAL A 392 -18.23 -5.34 -21.39
N LYS A 393 -17.50 -6.20 -20.67
CA LYS A 393 -16.66 -7.25 -21.26
C LYS A 393 -17.49 -8.41 -21.83
N PHE A 394 -18.57 -8.81 -21.15
CA PHE A 394 -19.42 -9.95 -21.52
C PHE A 394 -20.90 -9.55 -21.58
N PRO A 395 -21.40 -9.13 -22.76
CA PRO A 395 -22.77 -8.71 -22.97
C PRO A 395 -23.85 -9.69 -22.50
N ASP A 396 -23.62 -11.00 -22.64
CA ASP A 396 -24.61 -12.05 -22.42
C ASP A 396 -25.20 -12.05 -21.00
N VAL A 397 -24.40 -11.64 -20.01
CA VAL A 397 -24.78 -11.68 -18.60
C VAL A 397 -25.62 -10.48 -18.17
N SER A 398 -25.66 -9.43 -19.00
CA SER A 398 -26.34 -8.15 -18.73
C SER A 398 -27.84 -8.32 -18.44
N THR A 399 -28.49 -9.27 -19.10
CA THR A 399 -29.91 -9.64 -18.90
C THR A 399 -30.25 -9.91 -17.44
N THR A 400 -29.33 -10.54 -16.72
CA THR A 400 -29.54 -10.98 -15.34
C THR A 400 -29.01 -9.98 -14.31
N VAL A 401 -28.04 -9.15 -14.67
CA VAL A 401 -27.36 -8.21 -13.76
C VAL A 401 -28.12 -6.88 -13.68
N ILE A 402 -28.62 -6.38 -14.80
CA ILE A 402 -29.30 -5.08 -14.87
C ILE A 402 -30.50 -5.00 -13.91
N PRO A 403 -31.45 -5.97 -13.88
CA PRO A 403 -32.60 -5.88 -12.98
C PRO A 403 -32.19 -5.81 -11.50
N LEU A 404 -31.17 -6.59 -11.11
CA LEU A 404 -30.64 -6.57 -9.75
C LEU A 404 -30.01 -5.21 -9.41
N LEU A 405 -29.18 -4.67 -10.30
CA LEU A 405 -28.54 -3.38 -10.06
C LEU A 405 -29.55 -2.23 -9.92
N MET A 406 -30.67 -2.30 -10.66
CA MET A 406 -31.72 -1.29 -10.60
C MET A 406 -32.47 -1.25 -9.26
N GLU A 407 -32.50 -2.35 -8.50
CA GLU A 407 -33.06 -2.34 -7.13
C GLU A 407 -32.26 -1.43 -6.18
N PHE A 408 -30.98 -1.18 -6.47
CA PHE A 408 -30.14 -0.28 -5.67
C PHE A 408 -30.40 1.21 -5.93
N LEU A 409 -31.23 1.57 -6.91
CA LEU A 409 -31.58 2.98 -7.16
C LEU A 409 -32.46 3.59 -6.06
N SER A 410 -33.17 2.76 -5.29
CA SER A 410 -33.99 3.17 -4.16
C SER A 410 -33.23 3.23 -2.83
N ASP A 411 -31.96 2.81 -2.83
CA ASP A 411 -31.10 2.76 -1.65
C ASP A 411 -30.61 4.16 -1.23
N ASN A 412 -30.22 4.32 0.04
CA ASN A 412 -29.76 5.60 0.58
C ASN A 412 -28.34 5.98 0.11
N ASN A 413 -27.55 5.03 -0.37
CA ASN A 413 -26.19 5.26 -0.84
C ASN A 413 -26.17 5.90 -2.23
N GLU A 414 -26.08 7.23 -2.27
CA GLU A 414 -26.07 8.01 -3.52
C GLU A 414 -24.94 7.63 -4.48
N LEU A 415 -23.75 7.24 -3.97
CA LEU A 415 -22.57 6.96 -4.79
C LEU A 415 -22.74 5.66 -5.58
N ALA A 416 -23.24 4.60 -4.93
CA ALA A 416 -23.49 3.33 -5.60
C ALA A 416 -24.60 3.46 -6.65
N ALA A 417 -25.70 4.14 -6.30
CA ALA A 417 -26.82 4.34 -7.21
C ALA A 417 -26.48 5.27 -8.39
N ALA A 418 -25.58 6.25 -8.21
CA ALA A 418 -25.04 7.04 -9.31
C ALA A 418 -24.25 6.16 -10.31
N ASP A 419 -23.38 5.26 -9.83
CA ASP A 419 -22.64 4.32 -10.68
C ASP A 419 -23.58 3.36 -11.42
N VAL A 420 -24.65 2.87 -10.77
CA VAL A 420 -25.70 2.08 -11.43
C VAL A 420 -26.35 2.85 -12.58
N LEU A 421 -26.69 4.13 -12.41
CA LEU A 421 -27.30 4.92 -13.48
C LEU A 421 -26.37 5.15 -14.66
N VAL A 422 -25.08 5.38 -14.39
CA VAL A 422 -24.07 5.50 -15.46
C VAL A 422 -24.02 4.19 -16.26
N PHE A 423 -24.05 3.04 -15.58
CA PHE A 423 -24.13 1.74 -16.23
C PHE A 423 -25.42 1.56 -17.03
N VAL A 424 -26.60 1.86 -16.45
CA VAL A 424 -27.90 1.73 -17.15
C VAL A 424 -27.95 2.63 -18.39
N ARG A 425 -27.41 3.85 -18.31
CA ARG A 425 -27.31 4.78 -19.45
C ARG A 425 -26.44 4.23 -20.59
N GLU A 426 -25.34 3.55 -20.25
CA GLU A 426 -24.49 2.89 -21.24
C GLU A 426 -25.18 1.64 -21.81
N ALA A 427 -25.78 0.81 -20.95
CA ALA A 427 -26.44 -0.43 -21.31
C ALA A 427 -27.64 -0.22 -22.24
N ILE A 428 -28.48 0.78 -21.97
CA ILE A 428 -29.68 1.06 -22.79
C ILE A 428 -29.33 1.53 -24.21
N GLN A 429 -28.18 2.19 -24.38
CA GLN A 429 -27.68 2.60 -25.69
C GLN A 429 -27.05 1.42 -26.44
N ARG A 430 -26.23 0.62 -25.74
CA ARG A 430 -25.46 -0.48 -26.33
C ARG A 430 -26.31 -1.74 -26.62
N PHE A 431 -27.29 -2.04 -25.78
CA PHE A 431 -28.09 -3.26 -25.85
C PHE A 431 -29.55 -2.96 -26.16
N GLU A 432 -29.90 -2.91 -27.45
CA GLU A 432 -31.26 -2.56 -27.88
C GLU A 432 -32.33 -3.54 -27.36
N GLN A 433 -31.97 -4.82 -27.23
CA GLN A 433 -32.86 -5.88 -26.76
C GLN A 433 -33.28 -5.72 -25.28
N LEU A 434 -32.47 -5.01 -24.48
CA LEU A 434 -32.70 -4.83 -23.05
C LEU A 434 -33.49 -3.55 -22.73
N ARG A 435 -33.73 -2.67 -23.72
CA ARG A 435 -34.42 -1.39 -23.53
C ARG A 435 -35.80 -1.54 -22.87
N PRO A 436 -36.67 -2.48 -23.28
CA PRO A 436 -37.99 -2.63 -22.64
C PRO A 436 -37.89 -3.05 -21.17
N ILE A 437 -36.94 -3.94 -20.85
CA ILE A 437 -36.72 -4.43 -19.47
C ILE A 437 -36.26 -3.28 -18.58
N ILE A 438 -35.31 -2.46 -19.07
CA ILE A 438 -34.80 -1.30 -18.35
C ILE A 438 -35.92 -0.28 -18.11
N ILE A 439 -36.72 0.05 -19.13
CA ILE A 439 -37.79 1.05 -18.99
C ILE A 439 -38.83 0.59 -17.98
N ASN A 440 -39.32 -0.64 -18.09
CA ASN A 440 -40.31 -1.20 -17.16
C ASN A 440 -39.78 -1.20 -15.73
N LYS A 441 -38.54 -1.66 -15.52
CA LYS A 441 -37.97 -1.71 -14.17
C LYS A 441 -37.69 -0.31 -13.61
N LEU A 442 -37.30 0.64 -14.47
CA LEU A 442 -37.07 2.02 -14.03
C LEU A 442 -38.36 2.70 -13.62
N LEU A 443 -39.47 2.42 -14.32
CA LEU A 443 -40.82 2.88 -13.97
C LEU A 443 -41.30 2.29 -12.64
N GLU A 444 -41.03 1.02 -12.36
CA GLU A 444 -41.35 0.38 -11.07
C GLU A 444 -40.61 1.05 -9.90
N VAL A 445 -39.31 1.33 -10.08
CA VAL A 445 -38.45 1.88 -9.02
C VAL A 445 -38.61 3.41 -8.88
N PHE A 446 -39.14 4.09 -9.90
CA PHE A 446 -39.18 5.55 -10.00
C PHE A 446 -39.73 6.25 -8.75
N SER A 447 -40.87 5.78 -8.21
CA SER A 447 -41.51 6.38 -7.03
C SER A 447 -40.73 6.21 -5.73
N SER A 448 -39.85 5.20 -5.67
CA SER A 448 -39.06 4.85 -4.48
C SER A 448 -37.71 5.56 -4.38
N ILE A 449 -37.28 6.24 -5.44
CA ILE A 449 -36.00 6.96 -5.44
C ILE A 449 -36.10 8.16 -4.48
N LYS A 450 -35.07 8.38 -3.64
CA LYS A 450 -35.07 9.51 -2.67
C LYS A 450 -34.09 10.62 -3.02
N ALA A 451 -33.08 10.32 -3.83
CA ALA A 451 -32.02 11.27 -4.16
C ALA A 451 -32.31 12.05 -5.45
N VAL A 452 -32.10 13.37 -5.37
CA VAL A 452 -32.35 14.36 -6.44
C VAL A 452 -31.57 14.05 -7.72
N LYS A 453 -30.26 13.78 -7.58
CA LYS A 453 -29.35 13.52 -8.71
C LYS A 453 -29.73 12.25 -9.48
N ILE A 454 -30.21 11.24 -8.75
CA ILE A 454 -30.57 9.92 -9.28
C ILE A 454 -31.91 10.05 -10.03
N HIS A 455 -32.90 10.69 -9.43
CA HIS A 455 -34.16 11.02 -10.09
C HIS A 455 -33.97 11.80 -11.40
N ARG A 456 -33.07 12.79 -11.40
CA ARG A 456 -32.75 13.58 -12.59
C ARG A 456 -32.18 12.73 -13.74
N ALA A 457 -31.27 11.82 -13.43
CA ALA A 457 -30.70 10.92 -14.43
C ALA A 457 -31.74 9.89 -14.93
N ALA A 458 -32.58 9.36 -14.04
CA ALA A 458 -33.68 8.49 -14.40
C ALA A 458 -34.68 9.19 -15.36
N LEU A 459 -35.05 10.44 -15.08
CA LEU A 459 -35.89 11.27 -15.96
C LEU A 459 -35.29 11.45 -17.35
N TRP A 460 -33.97 11.61 -17.44
CA TRP A 460 -33.29 11.72 -18.73
C TRP A 460 -33.39 10.42 -19.53
N ILE A 461 -33.17 9.27 -18.88
CA ILE A 461 -33.26 7.94 -19.52
C ILE A 461 -34.69 7.70 -20.02
N LEU A 462 -35.71 7.93 -19.18
CA LEU A 462 -37.12 7.77 -19.56
C LEU A 462 -37.50 8.72 -20.70
N GLY A 463 -37.09 9.98 -20.65
CA GLY A 463 -37.36 10.96 -21.71
C GLY A 463 -36.74 10.60 -23.05
N GLU A 464 -35.52 10.05 -23.02
CA GLU A 464 -34.80 9.72 -24.24
C GLU A 464 -35.28 8.42 -24.89
N TYR A 465 -35.60 7.38 -24.10
CA TYR A 465 -35.84 6.02 -24.62
C TYR A 465 -37.29 5.53 -24.55
N ALA A 466 -38.23 6.26 -23.93
CA ALA A 466 -39.66 5.94 -24.02
C ALA A 466 -40.16 6.18 -25.46
N ASN A 467 -40.21 5.11 -26.26
CA ASN A 467 -40.56 5.17 -27.68
C ASN A 467 -42.00 4.73 -27.96
N SER A 468 -42.63 3.97 -27.07
CA SER A 468 -44.02 3.54 -27.25
C SER A 468 -45.02 4.53 -26.65
N VAL A 469 -46.25 4.52 -27.16
CA VAL A 469 -47.34 5.37 -26.65
C VAL A 469 -47.68 5.01 -25.20
N GLU A 470 -47.62 3.72 -24.86
CA GLU A 470 -47.87 3.21 -23.50
C GLU A 470 -46.78 3.67 -22.53
N ASP A 471 -45.50 3.58 -22.91
CA ASP A 471 -44.39 4.04 -22.08
C ASP A 471 -44.51 5.54 -21.78
N ILE A 472 -44.83 6.36 -22.79
CA ILE A 472 -44.98 7.81 -22.63
C ILE A 472 -46.11 8.13 -21.63
N GLN A 473 -47.23 7.41 -21.72
CA GLN A 473 -48.37 7.59 -20.80
C GLN A 473 -48.04 7.12 -19.38
N ASN A 474 -47.29 6.03 -19.24
CA ASN A 474 -46.83 5.52 -17.95
C ASN A 474 -45.85 6.50 -17.29
N VAL A 475 -44.87 7.02 -18.04
CA VAL A 475 -43.94 8.05 -17.55
C VAL A 475 -44.71 9.30 -17.09
N MET A 476 -45.69 9.76 -17.88
CA MET A 476 -46.51 10.91 -17.52
C MET A 476 -47.30 10.67 -16.22
N THR A 477 -47.83 9.46 -16.05
CA THR A 477 -48.58 9.06 -14.84
C THR A 477 -47.67 9.03 -13.61
N GLN A 478 -46.46 8.48 -13.73
CA GLN A 478 -45.47 8.49 -12.65
C GLN A 478 -45.04 9.91 -12.27
N ILE A 479 -44.81 10.78 -13.27
CA ILE A 479 -44.48 12.19 -13.03
C ILE A 479 -45.60 12.89 -12.24
N ARG A 480 -46.87 12.66 -12.57
CA ARG A 480 -48.00 13.19 -11.79
C ARG A 480 -48.00 12.70 -10.35
N GLN A 481 -47.85 11.39 -10.15
CA GLN A 481 -47.83 10.80 -8.81
C GLN A 481 -46.68 11.39 -7.96
N SER A 482 -45.51 11.60 -8.57
CA SER A 482 -44.35 12.18 -7.89
C SER A 482 -44.45 13.71 -7.65
N LEU A 483 -45.28 14.44 -8.38
CA LEU A 483 -45.56 15.88 -8.18
C LEU A 483 -46.73 16.13 -7.22
N GLY A 484 -47.74 15.26 -7.23
CA GLY A 484 -49.02 15.46 -6.53
C GLY A 484 -50.02 16.29 -7.34
N ASP A 485 -51.02 16.85 -6.66
CA ASP A 485 -52.06 17.67 -7.28
C ASP A 485 -51.48 18.97 -7.89
N VAL A 486 -51.86 19.28 -9.12
CA VAL A 486 -51.50 20.50 -9.85
C VAL A 486 -52.78 21.36 -9.97
N PRO A 487 -52.77 22.69 -9.68
CA PRO A 487 -51.63 23.60 -9.50
C PRO A 487 -50.93 23.53 -8.12
N LEU A 488 -49.59 23.47 -8.12
CA LEU A 488 -48.77 23.25 -6.92
C LEU A 488 -48.86 24.36 -5.86
N VAL A 489 -48.94 25.63 -6.29
CA VAL A 489 -48.96 26.78 -5.37
C VAL A 489 -50.29 26.88 -4.63
N ASP A 490 -51.40 26.74 -5.35
CA ASP A 490 -52.74 26.80 -4.76
C ASP A 490 -52.95 25.64 -3.80
N ASP A 491 -52.47 24.45 -4.14
CA ASP A 491 -52.55 23.28 -3.27
C ASP A 491 -51.68 23.43 -2.00
N GLU A 492 -50.49 24.03 -2.10
CA GLU A 492 -49.65 24.27 -0.93
C GLU A 492 -50.24 25.37 -0.04
N LEU A 493 -50.83 26.41 -0.63
CA LEU A 493 -51.53 27.46 0.11
C LEU A 493 -52.79 26.91 0.81
N GLN A 494 -53.56 26.03 0.17
CA GLN A 494 -54.71 25.35 0.77
C GLN A 494 -54.29 24.39 1.91
N ARG A 495 -53.17 23.67 1.76
CA ARG A 495 -52.61 22.85 2.84
C ARG A 495 -52.11 23.70 4.01
N MET A 496 -51.43 24.81 3.74
CA MET A 496 -51.00 25.76 4.78
C MET A 496 -52.19 26.42 5.49
N ALA A 497 -53.31 26.63 4.77
CA ALA A 497 -54.56 27.15 5.32
C ALA A 497 -55.40 26.10 6.07
N GLY A 498 -55.03 24.81 6.01
CA GLY A 498 -55.74 23.72 6.69
C GLY A 498 -57.06 23.30 6.02
N GLU A 499 -57.28 23.65 4.76
CA GLU A 499 -58.56 23.43 4.05
C GLU A 499 -58.70 22.03 3.40
N LYS A 500 -57.68 21.17 3.49
CA LYS A 500 -57.78 19.76 3.06
C LYS A 500 -58.07 18.86 4.26
N GLU A 501 -59.35 18.56 4.49
CA GLU A 501 -59.74 17.33 5.21
C GLU A 501 -59.28 16.12 4.37
N GLU A 502 -58.54 15.22 4.99
CA GLU A 502 -58.06 13.99 4.36
C GLU A 502 -59.25 13.18 3.83
N LYS A 503 -59.26 12.90 2.52
CA LYS A 503 -60.10 11.84 1.97
C LYS A 503 -59.50 10.50 2.40
N ASP A 504 -59.88 10.05 3.59
CA ASP A 504 -59.61 8.70 4.05
C ASP A 504 -60.42 7.73 3.18
N ASP A 505 -59.71 6.94 2.38
CA ASP A 505 -60.29 5.83 1.64
C ASP A 505 -60.83 4.79 2.65
N ASN A 506 -62.15 4.79 2.76
CA ASN A 506 -63.05 3.78 3.31
C ASN A 506 -62.42 2.40 3.62
N PHE A 507 -61.80 2.25 4.80
CA PHE A 507 -61.70 0.96 5.49
C PHE A 507 -62.50 1.05 6.79
N GLN A 508 -63.70 0.44 6.77
CA GLN A 508 -64.47 0.18 7.98
C GLN A 508 -63.66 -0.75 8.92
N GLN A 509 -62.93 -0.18 9.87
CA GLN A 509 -62.55 -0.93 11.07
C GLN A 509 -63.70 -0.86 12.07
N SER A 510 -64.35 -2.00 12.27
CA SER A 510 -65.37 -2.20 13.27
C SER A 510 -64.79 -1.97 14.67
N VAL A 511 -65.36 -1.00 15.40
CA VAL A 511 -65.06 -0.79 16.82
C VAL A 511 -65.52 -2.03 17.60
N ALA A 512 -64.58 -2.85 18.06
CA ALA A 512 -64.88 -4.02 18.87
C ALA A 512 -65.41 -3.58 20.26
N LYS A 513 -66.67 -3.92 20.56
CA LYS A 513 -67.25 -3.76 21.90
C LYS A 513 -66.87 -4.97 22.75
N LEU A 514 -66.09 -4.75 23.80
CA LEU A 514 -65.81 -5.77 24.81
C LEU A 514 -66.74 -5.56 26.02
N VAL A 515 -67.32 -6.66 26.50
CA VAL A 515 -68.18 -6.71 27.70
C VAL A 515 -67.29 -7.07 28.88
N THR A 516 -67.29 -6.23 29.91
CA THR A 516 -66.60 -6.55 31.17
C THR A 516 -67.37 -7.58 31.97
N ALA A 517 -66.73 -8.27 32.92
CA ALA A 517 -67.31 -9.39 33.67
C ALA A 517 -68.56 -9.09 34.52
N ASP A 518 -69.04 -7.84 34.57
CA ASP A 518 -70.31 -7.44 35.20
C ASP A 518 -71.49 -7.25 34.21
N GLY A 519 -71.24 -7.37 32.89
CA GLY A 519 -72.27 -7.27 31.85
C GLY A 519 -72.43 -5.90 31.18
N THR A 520 -71.64 -4.88 31.55
CA THR A 520 -71.71 -3.56 30.91
C THR A 520 -70.79 -3.45 29.67
N TYR A 521 -71.28 -2.82 28.59
CA TYR A 521 -70.53 -2.62 27.34
C TYR A 521 -69.65 -1.35 27.41
N ALA A 522 -68.33 -1.47 27.23
CA ALA A 522 -67.42 -0.32 27.15
C ALA A 522 -67.00 -0.04 25.71
N THR A 523 -66.97 1.25 25.31
CA THR A 523 -66.40 1.73 24.05
C THR A 523 -65.21 2.63 24.36
N GLN A 524 -64.04 2.32 23.82
CA GLN A 524 -62.81 3.04 24.11
C GLN A 524 -62.76 4.32 23.24
N SER A 525 -62.82 5.50 23.88
CA SER A 525 -62.61 6.79 23.23
C SER A 525 -61.11 7.10 23.26
N ALA A 526 -60.49 7.25 22.08
CA ALA A 526 -59.06 7.47 21.89
C ALA A 526 -58.62 8.91 22.20
N PHE A 527 -58.70 9.32 23.47
CA PHE A 527 -58.17 10.60 23.95
C PHE A 527 -57.10 10.39 25.02
N SER A 528 -56.00 9.72 24.66
CA SER A 528 -54.72 9.82 25.38
C SER A 528 -53.61 9.04 24.65
N THR A 529 -53.02 9.66 23.62
CA THR A 529 -51.65 9.34 23.23
C THR A 529 -50.85 10.63 23.27
N MET A 530 -49.80 10.62 24.10
CA MET A 530 -48.84 11.70 24.24
C MET A 530 -48.22 11.99 22.87
N ALA A 531 -48.00 13.28 22.59
CA ALA A 531 -47.39 13.79 21.37
C ALA A 531 -46.07 13.08 21.06
N THR A 532 -46.13 12.09 20.17
CA THR A 532 -45.00 11.74 19.33
C THR A 532 -44.82 12.88 18.34
N THR A 533 -43.59 13.39 18.25
CA THR A 533 -43.10 14.30 17.22
C THR A 533 -43.85 14.12 15.91
N LYS A 534 -44.49 15.20 15.41
CA LYS A 534 -45.12 15.26 14.09
C LYS A 534 -44.26 14.50 13.09
N LYS A 535 -44.73 13.34 12.60
CA LYS A 535 -44.22 12.78 11.35
C LYS A 535 -44.42 13.90 10.33
N GLN A 536 -43.33 14.40 9.74
CA GLN A 536 -43.42 15.29 8.60
C GLN A 536 -44.30 14.60 7.55
N ASP A 537 -45.35 15.29 7.08
CA ASP A 537 -46.17 14.84 5.96
C ASP A 537 -45.27 14.30 4.85
N GLU A 538 -45.46 13.05 4.44
CA GLU A 538 -44.65 12.41 3.41
C GLU A 538 -45.03 13.04 2.05
N LYS A 539 -44.43 14.19 1.75
CA LYS A 539 -44.64 14.91 0.50
C LYS A 539 -44.07 14.07 -0.66
N PRO A 540 -44.74 14.01 -1.82
CA PRO A 540 -44.20 13.38 -3.01
C PRO A 540 -42.79 13.90 -3.37
N PRO A 541 -41.88 13.06 -3.89
CA PRO A 541 -40.46 13.38 -3.99
C PRO A 541 -40.17 14.63 -4.83
N PHE A 542 -40.81 14.83 -5.99
CA PHE A 542 -40.57 16.05 -6.78
C PHE A 542 -41.08 17.30 -6.09
N ARG A 543 -42.20 17.22 -5.37
CA ARG A 543 -42.71 18.34 -4.59
C ARG A 543 -41.75 18.70 -3.46
N ALA A 544 -41.18 17.71 -2.78
CA ALA A 544 -40.17 17.91 -1.76
C ALA A 544 -38.92 18.61 -2.35
N TYR A 545 -38.41 18.18 -3.51
CA TYR A 545 -37.22 18.77 -4.15
C TYR A 545 -37.44 20.21 -4.63
N LEU A 546 -38.61 20.51 -5.19
CA LEU A 546 -38.93 21.86 -5.65
C LEU A 546 -39.10 22.82 -4.46
N LEU A 547 -39.71 22.36 -3.36
CA LEU A 547 -39.81 23.14 -2.12
C LEU A 547 -38.47 23.30 -1.41
N SER A 548 -37.55 22.33 -1.50
CA SER A 548 -36.18 22.45 -0.99
C SER A 548 -35.31 23.40 -1.80
N GLY A 549 -35.78 23.83 -2.98
CA GLY A 549 -35.12 24.81 -3.84
C GLY A 549 -34.25 24.22 -4.95
N ASP A 550 -34.35 22.91 -5.23
CA ASP A 550 -33.60 22.24 -6.30
C ASP A 550 -34.31 22.33 -7.66
N PHE A 551 -34.39 23.53 -8.22
CA PHE A 551 -35.11 23.79 -9.48
C PHE A 551 -34.45 23.21 -10.74
N PHE A 552 -33.18 22.79 -10.65
CA PHE A 552 -32.51 22.11 -11.75
C PHE A 552 -33.20 20.79 -12.16
N VAL A 553 -33.87 20.12 -11.21
CA VAL A 553 -34.73 18.96 -11.52
C VAL A 553 -35.93 19.38 -12.36
N GLY A 554 -36.51 20.56 -12.07
CA GLY A 554 -37.59 21.15 -12.85
C GLY A 554 -37.17 21.45 -14.29
N ALA A 555 -35.96 21.98 -14.50
CA ALA A 555 -35.41 22.19 -15.84
C ALA A 555 -35.17 20.87 -16.61
N ALA A 556 -34.68 19.83 -15.91
CA ALA A 556 -34.54 18.49 -16.49
C ALA A 556 -35.90 17.87 -16.84
N LEU A 557 -36.89 18.00 -15.94
CA LEU A 557 -38.26 17.54 -16.17
C LEU A 557 -38.90 18.25 -17.37
N ALA A 558 -38.72 19.57 -17.51
CA ALA A 558 -39.22 20.32 -18.66
C ALA A 558 -38.61 19.82 -19.99
N THR A 559 -37.31 19.51 -19.99
CA THR A 559 -36.63 18.92 -21.15
C THR A 559 -37.22 17.55 -21.48
N THR A 560 -37.44 16.69 -20.47
CA THR A 560 -38.04 15.36 -20.62
C THR A 560 -39.47 15.43 -21.16
N LEU A 561 -40.33 16.27 -20.56
CA LEU A 561 -41.71 16.48 -21.01
C LEU A 561 -41.77 16.99 -22.45
N THR A 562 -40.86 17.89 -22.83
CA THR A 562 -40.77 18.39 -24.22
C THR A 562 -40.50 17.24 -25.19
N LYS A 563 -39.51 16.38 -24.90
CA LYS A 563 -39.19 15.21 -25.73
C LYS A 563 -40.38 14.26 -25.85
N LEU A 564 -41.00 13.92 -24.72
CA LEU A 564 -42.14 13.00 -24.67
C LEU A 564 -43.34 13.55 -25.45
N ALA A 565 -43.66 14.83 -25.29
CA ALA A 565 -44.77 15.47 -25.98
C ALA A 565 -44.53 15.57 -27.50
N LEU A 566 -43.34 16.01 -27.93
CA LEU A 566 -43.00 16.06 -29.36
C LEU A 566 -43.01 14.66 -30.01
N ARG A 567 -42.51 13.65 -29.29
CA ARG A 567 -42.55 12.26 -29.74
C ARG A 567 -43.97 11.71 -29.79
N TYR A 568 -44.81 12.00 -28.80
CA TYR A 568 -46.21 11.60 -28.80
C TYR A 568 -46.97 12.18 -30.00
N VAL A 569 -46.71 13.45 -30.34
CA VAL A 569 -47.28 14.11 -31.53
C VAL A 569 -46.87 13.40 -32.82
N SER A 570 -45.63 12.89 -32.91
CA SER A 570 -45.18 12.12 -34.08
C SER A 570 -45.80 10.72 -34.20
N LEU A 571 -46.20 10.10 -33.08
CA LEU A 571 -46.70 8.73 -33.03
C LEU A 571 -48.22 8.63 -33.15
N VAL A 572 -48.96 9.55 -32.51
CA VAL A 572 -50.42 9.51 -32.42
C VAL A 572 -51.02 10.47 -33.43
N LYS A 573 -51.97 10.01 -34.24
CA LYS A 573 -52.64 10.84 -35.27
C LYS A 573 -53.84 11.65 -34.75
N ASP A 574 -54.33 11.36 -33.54
CA ASP A 574 -55.49 12.02 -32.94
C ASP A 574 -55.10 13.37 -32.30
N GLU A 575 -55.51 14.47 -32.93
CA GLU A 575 -55.21 15.84 -32.49
C GLU A 575 -55.70 16.15 -31.08
N ARG A 576 -56.81 15.57 -30.62
CA ARG A 576 -57.31 15.84 -29.25
C ARG A 576 -56.36 15.27 -28.20
N LYS A 577 -55.86 14.06 -28.43
CA LYS A 577 -54.91 13.40 -27.51
C LYS A 577 -53.54 14.08 -27.55
N GLN A 578 -53.10 14.49 -28.73
CA GLN A 578 -51.88 15.30 -28.89
C GLN A 578 -51.95 16.59 -28.08
N ASN A 579 -53.02 17.36 -28.26
CA ASN A 579 -53.19 18.65 -27.58
C ASN A 579 -53.37 18.49 -26.08
N SER A 580 -54.00 17.40 -25.62
CA SER A 580 -54.12 17.09 -24.20
C SER A 580 -52.75 16.93 -23.53
N ILE A 581 -51.87 16.08 -24.08
CA ILE A 581 -50.53 15.84 -23.50
C ILE A 581 -49.64 17.08 -23.59
N VAL A 582 -49.72 17.84 -24.68
CA VAL A 582 -48.94 19.07 -24.83
C VAL A 582 -49.42 20.13 -23.84
N ALA A 583 -50.72 20.37 -23.74
CA ALA A 583 -51.29 21.34 -22.81
C ALA A 583 -50.94 20.98 -21.36
N GLU A 584 -51.00 19.70 -21.03
CA GLU A 584 -50.63 19.21 -19.71
C GLU A 584 -49.13 19.41 -19.41
N SER A 585 -48.26 19.09 -20.37
CA SER A 585 -46.82 19.32 -20.23
C SER A 585 -46.51 20.80 -20.02
N MET A 586 -47.19 21.69 -20.75
CA MET A 586 -47.06 23.14 -20.59
C MET A 586 -47.58 23.62 -19.23
N LEU A 587 -48.68 23.03 -18.72
CA LEU A 587 -49.22 23.34 -17.40
C LEU A 587 -48.24 22.97 -16.27
N ILE A 588 -47.60 21.80 -16.35
CA ILE A 588 -46.57 21.38 -15.38
C ILE A 588 -45.38 22.36 -15.42
N MET A 589 -44.90 22.75 -16.60
CA MET A 589 -43.79 23.71 -16.71
C MET A 589 -44.16 25.09 -16.15
N ALA A 590 -45.36 25.60 -16.47
CA ALA A 590 -45.83 26.89 -15.98
C ALA A 590 -46.00 26.90 -14.46
N THR A 591 -46.50 25.81 -13.88
CA THR A 591 -46.68 25.67 -12.42
C THR A 591 -45.36 25.58 -11.67
N ILE A 592 -44.32 24.97 -12.27
CA ILE A 592 -42.96 24.99 -11.70
C ILE A 592 -42.39 26.40 -11.68
N ILE A 593 -42.56 27.17 -12.77
CA ILE A 593 -42.13 28.59 -12.82
C ILE A 593 -42.90 29.41 -11.77
N HIS A 594 -44.20 29.19 -11.64
CA HIS A 594 -45.04 29.88 -10.66
C HIS A 594 -44.59 29.57 -9.22
N LEU A 595 -44.30 28.30 -8.92
CA LEU A 595 -43.76 27.88 -7.62
C LEU A 595 -42.40 28.50 -7.33
N GLY A 596 -41.51 28.56 -8.33
CA GLY A 596 -40.19 29.18 -8.19
C GLY A 596 -40.22 30.68 -7.93
N LYS A 597 -41.29 31.38 -8.35
CA LYS A 597 -41.48 32.83 -8.18
C LYS A 597 -42.41 33.21 -7.03
N SER A 598 -43.14 32.27 -6.43
CA SER A 598 -44.11 32.54 -5.37
C SER A 598 -43.50 32.79 -3.99
N GLY A 599 -42.20 32.50 -3.80
CA GLY A 599 -41.51 32.63 -2.53
C GLY A 599 -41.83 31.54 -1.49
N LEU A 600 -42.56 30.48 -1.90
CA LEU A 600 -42.89 29.33 -1.04
C LEU A 600 -41.74 28.32 -0.90
N ALA A 601 -40.78 28.33 -1.83
CA ALA A 601 -39.61 27.46 -1.80
C ALA A 601 -38.49 28.03 -0.90
N LEU A 602 -37.68 27.15 -0.32
CA LEU A 602 -36.56 27.51 0.55
C LEU A 602 -35.47 28.35 -0.17
N LYS A 603 -35.29 28.12 -1.47
CA LYS A 603 -34.45 28.93 -2.36
C LYS A 603 -35.29 29.31 -3.58
N ASN A 604 -35.06 30.50 -4.14
CA ASN A 604 -35.72 30.90 -5.38
C ASN A 604 -35.13 30.17 -6.59
N ILE A 605 -35.92 30.10 -7.66
CA ILE A 605 -35.46 29.55 -8.95
C ILE A 605 -34.35 30.42 -9.56
N THR A 606 -33.36 29.79 -10.18
CA THR A 606 -32.28 30.50 -10.89
C THR A 606 -32.77 31.00 -12.25
N ASP A 607 -32.20 32.09 -12.74
CA ASP A 607 -32.56 32.65 -14.06
C ASP A 607 -32.28 31.64 -15.19
N ASP A 608 -31.16 30.89 -15.10
CA ASP A 608 -30.82 29.82 -16.05
C ASP A 608 -31.89 28.71 -16.11
N ASP A 609 -32.41 28.30 -14.95
CA ASP A 609 -33.48 27.28 -14.88
C ASP A 609 -34.80 27.82 -15.46
N VAL A 610 -35.14 29.08 -15.19
CA VAL A 610 -36.31 29.75 -15.77
C VAL A 610 -36.19 29.81 -17.30
N ASP A 611 -35.05 30.27 -17.81
CA ASP A 611 -34.80 30.40 -19.24
C ASP A 611 -34.88 29.05 -19.95
N ARG A 612 -34.35 27.99 -19.32
CA ARG A 612 -34.42 26.64 -19.87
C ARG A 612 -35.84 26.09 -19.93
N ILE A 613 -36.66 26.31 -18.88
CA ILE A 613 -38.06 25.90 -18.87
C ILE A 613 -38.88 26.74 -19.87
N ALA A 614 -38.63 28.06 -19.93
CA ALA A 614 -39.28 28.96 -20.88
C ALA A 614 -38.94 28.60 -22.35
N PHE A 615 -37.69 28.21 -22.61
CA PHE A 615 -37.29 27.69 -23.91
C PHE A 615 -38.07 26.42 -24.28
N CYS A 616 -38.22 25.48 -23.35
CA CYS A 616 -39.02 24.27 -23.54
C CYS A 616 -40.50 24.59 -23.85
N LEU A 617 -41.10 25.55 -23.13
CA LEU A 617 -42.45 26.04 -23.40
C LEU A 617 -42.59 26.63 -24.81
N LYS A 618 -41.61 27.44 -25.24
CA LYS A 618 -41.59 28.01 -26.59
C LYS A 618 -41.48 26.94 -27.66
N VAL A 619 -40.63 25.92 -27.44
CA VAL A 619 -40.48 24.79 -28.37
C VAL A 619 -41.79 24.01 -28.54
N LEU A 620 -42.56 23.79 -27.46
CA LEU A 620 -43.86 23.12 -27.53
C LEU A 620 -44.96 23.95 -28.20
N SER A 621 -44.86 25.28 -28.12
CA SER A 621 -45.77 26.22 -28.78
C SER A 621 -45.47 26.32 -30.29
N ASP A 622 -44.22 26.57 -30.65
CA ASP A 622 -43.82 26.84 -32.04
C ASP A 622 -43.67 25.55 -32.88
N ARG A 623 -43.29 24.43 -32.24
CA ARG A 623 -43.09 23.10 -32.87
C ARG A 623 -42.27 23.13 -34.16
N SER A 624 -41.24 23.98 -34.22
CA SER A 624 -40.42 24.11 -35.43
C SER A 624 -39.73 22.78 -35.80
N PRO A 625 -39.64 22.43 -37.10
CA PRO A 625 -39.13 21.12 -37.53
C PRO A 625 -37.66 20.88 -37.12
N LEU A 626 -36.84 21.94 -37.11
CA LEU A 626 -35.45 21.86 -36.66
C LEU A 626 -35.36 21.51 -35.17
N MET A 627 -36.17 22.14 -34.31
CA MET A 627 -36.16 21.84 -32.88
C MET A 627 -36.72 20.44 -32.58
N VAL A 628 -37.70 19.97 -33.34
CA VAL A 628 -38.21 18.60 -33.23
C VAL A 628 -37.12 17.57 -33.52
N ASP A 629 -36.30 17.79 -34.56
CA ASP A 629 -35.18 16.91 -34.90
C ASP A 629 -34.07 16.94 -33.82
N VAL A 630 -33.74 18.12 -33.31
CA VAL A 630 -32.73 18.28 -32.26
C VAL A 630 -33.10 17.53 -30.98
N PHE A 631 -34.36 17.66 -30.52
CA PHE A 631 -34.82 17.04 -29.29
C PHE A 631 -35.04 15.52 -29.41
N ASN A 632 -35.42 15.01 -30.59
CA ASN A 632 -35.68 13.59 -30.79
C ASN A 632 -34.45 12.76 -31.22
N ASN A 633 -33.55 13.33 -32.04
CA ASN A 633 -32.49 12.57 -32.70
C ASN A 633 -31.08 13.02 -32.29
N GLU A 634 -30.76 14.31 -32.38
CA GLU A 634 -29.39 14.81 -32.16
C GLU A 634 -28.93 14.69 -30.68
N CYS A 635 -29.86 14.84 -29.73
CA CYS A 635 -29.60 14.57 -28.31
C CYS A 635 -29.10 13.13 -28.08
N ARG A 636 -29.71 12.14 -28.75
CA ARG A 636 -29.33 10.73 -28.66
C ARG A 636 -28.00 10.46 -29.35
N ARG A 637 -27.82 11.02 -30.54
CA ARG A 637 -26.61 10.87 -31.36
C ARG A 637 -25.37 11.34 -30.61
N SER A 638 -25.48 12.44 -29.89
CA SER A 638 -24.40 12.99 -29.06
C SER A 638 -23.92 11.98 -27.99
N LEU A 639 -24.83 11.22 -27.38
CA LEU A 639 -24.44 10.16 -26.44
C LEU A 639 -23.71 9.01 -27.15
N SER A 640 -24.17 8.58 -28.34
CA SER A 640 -23.51 7.51 -29.11
C SER A 640 -22.05 7.87 -29.41
N VAL A 641 -21.83 9.09 -29.90
CA VAL A 641 -20.48 9.58 -30.21
C VAL A 641 -19.60 9.61 -28.95
N MET A 642 -20.13 10.06 -27.82
CA MET A 642 -19.39 10.08 -26.55
C MET A 642 -18.97 8.67 -26.10
N LEU A 643 -19.88 7.69 -26.17
CA LEU A 643 -19.60 6.32 -25.75
C LEU A 643 -18.60 5.61 -26.68
N GLU A 644 -18.72 5.80 -28.00
CA GLU A 644 -17.77 5.26 -28.98
C GLU A 644 -16.35 5.78 -28.76
N VAL A 645 -16.21 7.07 -28.44
CA VAL A 645 -14.91 7.67 -28.11
C VAL A 645 -14.31 7.05 -26.84
N LYS A 646 -15.14 6.85 -25.80
CA LYS A 646 -14.70 6.27 -24.53
C LYS A 646 -14.21 4.83 -24.70
N VAL A 647 -14.93 3.99 -25.44
CA VAL A 647 -14.52 2.61 -25.72
C VAL A 647 -13.20 2.56 -26.48
N ALA A 648 -13.04 3.40 -27.51
CA ALA A 648 -11.80 3.46 -28.28
C ALA A 648 -10.58 3.89 -27.44
N GLU A 649 -10.79 4.66 -26.36
CA GLU A 649 -9.75 5.07 -25.43
C GLU A 649 -9.37 3.95 -24.45
N GLU A 650 -10.37 3.23 -23.92
CA GLU A 650 -10.16 2.05 -23.07
C GLU A 650 -9.40 0.94 -23.81
N GLU A 651 -9.73 0.70 -25.08
CA GLU A 651 -9.01 -0.27 -25.93
C GLU A 651 -7.54 0.12 -26.16
N ARG A 652 -7.24 1.41 -26.36
CA ARG A 652 -5.84 1.87 -26.48
C ARG A 652 -5.07 1.68 -25.19
N ASN A 653 -5.67 2.01 -24.05
CA ASN A 653 -5.06 1.83 -22.74
C ASN A 653 -4.78 0.35 -22.43
N ASN A 654 -5.67 -0.56 -22.83
CA ASN A 654 -5.45 -2.00 -22.68
C ASN A 654 -4.34 -2.51 -23.61
N LYS A 655 -4.31 -2.07 -24.88
CA LYS A 655 -3.22 -2.41 -25.83
C LYS A 655 -1.85 -1.89 -25.36
N ALA A 656 -1.80 -0.74 -24.69
CA ALA A 656 -0.58 -0.22 -24.11
C ALA A 656 -0.06 -1.08 -22.94
N LYS A 657 -0.95 -1.73 -22.19
CA LYS A 657 -0.58 -2.68 -21.12
C LYS A 657 -0.11 -4.04 -21.68
N GLU A 658 -0.73 -4.52 -22.74
CA GLU A 658 -0.38 -5.81 -23.38
C GLU A 658 0.99 -5.81 -24.08
N LYS A 659 1.46 -4.65 -24.56
CA LYS A 659 2.77 -4.52 -25.22
C LYS A 659 3.99 -4.79 -24.33
N LYS A 660 3.83 -5.09 -23.03
CA LYS A 660 4.92 -5.54 -22.15
C LYS A 660 5.26 -7.03 -22.28
N GLY A 661 4.62 -7.77 -23.18
CA GLY A 661 5.03 -9.14 -23.53
C GLY A 661 6.26 -9.15 -24.43
N VAL A 662 7.44 -9.42 -23.87
CA VAL A 662 8.70 -9.59 -24.61
C VAL A 662 8.57 -10.78 -25.57
N SER A 663 8.58 -10.53 -26.88
CA SER A 663 8.70 -11.57 -27.92
C SER A 663 10.19 -11.75 -28.27
N VAL A 664 10.81 -12.84 -27.81
CA VAL A 664 12.23 -13.13 -28.13
C VAL A 664 12.31 -13.84 -29.48
N GLN A 665 13.19 -13.37 -30.38
CA GLN A 665 13.41 -13.97 -31.70
C GLN A 665 14.55 -14.99 -31.63
N ALA A 666 14.47 -16.09 -32.39
CA ALA A 666 15.42 -17.21 -32.29
C ALA A 666 16.87 -16.87 -32.67
N ASP A 667 17.09 -15.77 -33.40
CA ASP A 667 18.40 -15.32 -33.87
C ASP A 667 19.04 -14.24 -32.97
N ASP A 668 18.44 -13.95 -31.81
CA ASP A 668 18.98 -12.95 -30.89
C ASP A 668 20.33 -13.42 -30.29
N PRO A 669 21.35 -12.54 -30.24
CA PRO A 669 22.71 -12.90 -29.84
C PRO A 669 22.79 -13.31 -28.36
N VAL A 670 23.66 -14.28 -28.05
CA VAL A 670 23.97 -14.69 -26.68
C VAL A 670 24.62 -13.53 -25.92
N GLN A 671 23.92 -12.99 -24.92
CA GLN A 671 24.41 -11.87 -24.11
C GLN A 671 25.22 -12.35 -22.89
N PHE A 672 26.38 -11.73 -22.67
CA PHE A 672 27.22 -11.98 -21.51
C PHE A 672 26.78 -11.10 -20.33
N ILE A 673 26.59 -11.72 -19.16
CA ILE A 673 26.01 -11.13 -17.93
C ILE A 673 26.71 -9.83 -17.48
N GLN A 674 28.00 -9.67 -17.75
CA GLN A 674 28.78 -8.49 -17.37
C GLN A 674 28.59 -7.29 -18.32
N LEU A 675 27.95 -7.51 -19.48
CA LEU A 675 27.83 -6.53 -20.57
C LEU A 675 26.36 -6.20 -20.92
N ALA A 676 25.38 -6.85 -20.27
CA ALA A 676 23.97 -6.64 -20.55
C ALA A 676 23.34 -5.57 -19.64
N THR A 677 22.71 -4.56 -20.25
CA THR A 677 21.81 -3.63 -19.55
C THR A 677 20.52 -4.38 -19.19
N LYS A 678 20.18 -4.42 -17.89
CA LYS A 678 19.18 -5.29 -17.22
C LYS A 678 17.72 -5.32 -17.74
N THR A 679 17.40 -4.74 -18.89
CA THR A 679 16.01 -4.58 -19.34
C THR A 679 15.42 -5.74 -20.13
N ASP A 680 16.17 -6.79 -20.50
CA ASP A 680 15.64 -7.83 -21.44
C ASP A 680 15.85 -9.31 -21.05
N VAL A 681 16.12 -9.63 -19.78
CA VAL A 681 16.27 -11.04 -19.37
C VAL A 681 14.97 -11.59 -18.78
N GLY A 682 14.06 -11.99 -19.67
CA GLY A 682 12.93 -12.86 -19.32
C GLY A 682 13.41 -14.29 -19.09
N GLY A 683 13.75 -14.64 -17.85
CA GLY A 683 13.98 -16.03 -17.46
C GLY A 683 14.95 -16.20 -16.29
N THR A 684 14.43 -16.75 -15.19
CA THR A 684 15.17 -17.17 -13.99
C THR A 684 15.94 -16.07 -13.25
N GLU A 685 15.21 -15.07 -12.74
CA GLU A 685 15.77 -14.20 -11.71
C GLU A 685 16.06 -15.00 -10.42
N ASN A 686 17.20 -14.73 -9.79
CA ASN A 686 17.41 -15.01 -8.37
C ASN A 686 16.37 -14.18 -7.59
N MET A 687 15.24 -14.79 -7.26
CA MET A 687 14.17 -14.15 -6.49
C MET A 687 14.66 -13.59 -5.14
N PHE A 688 15.81 -14.09 -4.66
CA PHE A 688 16.54 -13.62 -3.48
C PHE A 688 17.28 -12.28 -3.72
N ASP A 689 17.88 -12.06 -4.90
CA ASP A 689 18.47 -10.76 -5.26
C ASP A 689 17.39 -9.74 -5.59
N LEU A 690 16.29 -10.19 -6.20
CA LEU A 690 15.12 -9.34 -6.45
C LEU A 690 14.48 -8.90 -5.13
N SER A 691 14.29 -9.81 -4.17
CA SER A 691 13.76 -9.46 -2.84
C SER A 691 14.72 -8.60 -2.04
N LEU A 692 16.04 -8.82 -2.14
CA LEU A 692 17.05 -7.97 -1.52
C LEU A 692 17.05 -6.57 -2.15
N SER A 693 16.92 -6.45 -3.47
CA SER A 693 16.84 -5.17 -4.18
C SER A 693 15.53 -4.40 -3.91
N GLN A 694 14.41 -5.13 -3.76
CA GLN A 694 13.13 -4.58 -3.33
C GLN A 694 13.14 -4.14 -1.86
N ALA A 695 13.79 -4.91 -0.98
CA ALA A 695 14.00 -4.55 0.43
C ALA A 695 14.94 -3.35 0.60
N VAL A 696 15.77 -3.04 -0.41
CA VAL A 696 16.67 -1.87 -0.46
C VAL A 696 16.02 -0.65 -1.17
N GLY A 697 14.73 -0.75 -1.54
CA GLY A 697 13.93 0.38 -2.05
C GLY A 697 14.13 0.71 -3.53
N LEU A 698 14.82 -0.13 -4.31
CA LEU A 698 14.98 0.08 -5.75
C LEU A 698 13.81 -0.57 -6.50
N GLY A 699 12.69 0.16 -6.62
CA GLY A 699 11.55 -0.26 -7.44
C GLY A 699 11.92 -0.46 -8.91
N LYS A 700 11.10 -1.25 -9.64
CA LYS A 700 11.14 -1.46 -11.10
C LYS A 700 11.10 -0.11 -11.84
N LYS A 701 12.23 0.58 -12.01
CA LYS A 701 12.42 1.65 -13.01
C LYS A 701 13.24 1.09 -14.16
N GLU A 702 12.56 0.89 -15.30
CA GLU A 702 13.20 0.60 -16.59
C GLU A 702 14.23 1.70 -16.90
N SER A 703 15.44 1.30 -17.30
CA SER A 703 16.63 2.15 -17.56
C SER A 703 17.24 2.84 -16.33
N TYR A 704 18.11 2.16 -15.57
CA TYR A 704 18.89 2.83 -14.52
C TYR A 704 20.31 2.27 -14.40
N ASP A 705 21.30 3.14 -14.62
CA ASP A 705 22.72 2.87 -14.36
C ASP A 705 22.98 3.00 -12.83
N PRO A 706 23.37 1.91 -12.14
CA PRO A 706 23.54 1.91 -10.70
C PRO A 706 24.75 2.71 -10.22
N THR A 707 25.66 3.11 -11.11
CA THR A 707 26.88 3.86 -10.75
C THR A 707 26.66 5.37 -10.76
N ALA A 708 25.96 5.89 -11.78
CA ALA A 708 25.66 7.33 -11.91
C ALA A 708 24.69 7.85 -10.82
N THR A 709 23.82 6.98 -10.29
CA THR A 709 22.77 7.41 -9.35
C THR A 709 23.26 7.46 -7.89
N LYS A 710 24.23 6.61 -7.52
CA LYS A 710 24.77 6.61 -6.15
C LYS A 710 25.53 7.91 -5.84
N LEU A 711 26.17 8.51 -6.84
CA LEU A 711 26.89 9.78 -6.67
C LEU A 711 25.97 11.00 -6.69
N ASN A 712 24.84 10.94 -7.41
CA ASN A 712 23.86 12.05 -7.45
C ASN A 712 23.11 12.26 -6.12
N LYS A 713 23.15 11.31 -5.18
CA LYS A 713 22.51 11.42 -3.86
C LYS A 713 23.49 11.80 -2.73
N VAL A 714 24.75 12.10 -3.07
CA VAL A 714 25.74 12.60 -2.11
C VAL A 714 25.60 14.12 -2.01
N SER A 715 25.26 14.61 -0.83
CA SER A 715 25.19 16.04 -0.52
C SER A 715 26.45 16.44 0.23
N GLN A 716 27.23 17.35 -0.36
CA GLN A 716 28.38 17.95 0.32
C GLN A 716 27.89 18.91 1.41
N LEU A 717 28.33 18.68 2.65
CA LEU A 717 27.88 19.45 3.82
C LEU A 717 28.87 20.53 4.24
N THR A 718 30.17 20.32 4.03
CA THR A 718 31.22 21.31 4.33
C THR A 718 32.18 21.50 3.17
N GLY A 719 32.88 22.63 3.15
CA GLY A 719 33.87 22.94 2.12
C GLY A 719 35.16 22.15 2.29
N PHE A 720 35.93 22.00 1.21
CA PHE A 720 37.27 21.38 1.26
C PHE A 720 38.32 22.19 2.04
N SER A 721 37.97 23.40 2.47
CA SER A 721 38.84 24.27 3.27
C SER A 721 38.46 24.31 4.75
N ASP A 722 37.39 23.62 5.13
CA ASP A 722 36.97 23.54 6.53
C ASP A 722 37.83 22.52 7.29
N PRO A 723 38.12 22.74 8.58
CA PRO A 723 38.92 21.82 9.40
C PRO A 723 38.38 20.38 9.43
N VAL A 724 37.06 20.25 9.28
CA VAL A 724 36.34 18.98 9.20
C VAL A 724 35.55 18.93 7.89
N TYR A 725 35.87 17.97 7.05
CA TYR A 725 35.11 17.71 5.83
C TYR A 725 33.97 16.73 6.10
N ALA A 726 32.78 17.02 5.61
CA ALA A 726 31.61 16.17 5.76
C ALA A 726 30.80 16.07 4.47
N GLU A 727 30.40 14.85 4.13
CA GLU A 727 29.49 14.54 3.03
C GLU A 727 28.43 13.53 3.51
N ALA A 728 27.19 13.71 3.09
CA ALA A 728 26.07 12.86 3.48
C ALA A 728 25.47 12.15 2.28
N TYR A 729 25.26 10.85 2.44
CA TYR A 729 24.50 10.03 1.52
C TYR A 729 23.10 9.79 2.09
N VAL A 730 22.07 10.25 1.37
CA VAL A 730 20.67 10.17 1.80
C VAL A 730 19.98 8.96 1.17
N HIS A 731 19.54 8.01 2.02
CA HIS A 731 18.75 6.85 1.61
C HIS A 731 17.31 7.01 2.09
N VAL A 732 16.35 6.93 1.18
CA VAL A 732 14.91 7.13 1.48
C VAL A 732 14.19 5.79 1.32
N ASN A 733 13.69 5.25 2.43
CA ASN A 733 12.94 4.00 2.51
C ASN A 733 11.53 4.24 3.02
N GLN A 734 10.58 4.54 2.14
CA GLN A 734 9.16 4.75 2.46
C GLN A 734 8.91 5.66 3.69
N TYR A 735 8.99 5.12 4.90
CA TYR A 735 8.76 5.79 6.19
C TYR A 735 10.05 6.24 6.91
N ASP A 736 11.22 5.72 6.53
CA ASP A 736 12.51 5.98 7.19
C ASP A 736 13.52 6.57 6.19
N ILE A 737 14.20 7.64 6.60
CA ILE A 737 15.37 8.19 5.90
C ILE A 737 16.61 7.80 6.69
N VAL A 738 17.57 7.17 6.03
CA VAL A 738 18.87 6.86 6.60
C VAL A 738 19.89 7.81 6.00
N LEU A 739 20.49 8.64 6.84
CA LEU A 739 21.61 9.52 6.49
C LEU A 739 22.91 8.80 6.85
N ASP A 740 23.76 8.55 5.87
CA ASP A 740 25.13 8.05 6.10
C ASP A 740 26.09 9.22 5.88
N VAL A 741 26.63 9.78 6.96
CA VAL A 741 27.48 10.97 6.97
C VAL A 741 28.93 10.54 7.15
N LEU A 742 29.75 10.74 6.12
CA LEU A 742 31.20 10.61 6.20
C LEU A 742 31.77 11.91 6.77
N ILE A 743 32.55 11.79 7.84
CA ILE A 743 33.27 12.89 8.48
C ILE A 743 34.77 12.60 8.38
N VAL A 744 35.53 13.58 7.91
CA VAL A 744 36.98 13.49 7.71
C VAL A 744 37.66 14.63 8.44
N ASN A 745 38.61 14.31 9.31
CA ASN A 745 39.46 15.32 9.93
C ASN A 745 40.53 15.78 8.93
N GLN A 746 40.52 17.04 8.52
CA GLN A 746 41.55 17.57 7.63
C GLN A 746 42.77 18.13 8.37
N THR A 747 42.69 18.24 9.70
CA THR A 747 43.74 18.82 10.54
C THR A 747 44.79 17.80 10.95
N ALA A 748 45.94 18.30 11.40
CA ALA A 748 47.02 17.51 11.97
C ALA A 748 46.82 17.18 13.47
N ASP A 749 45.76 17.71 14.09
CA ASP A 749 45.44 17.53 15.50
C ASP A 749 44.36 16.46 15.69
N THR A 750 44.34 15.82 16.85
CA THR A 750 43.29 14.87 17.21
C THR A 750 42.05 15.63 17.67
N LEU A 751 40.92 15.42 16.99
CA LEU A 751 39.64 16.01 17.37
C LEU A 751 38.95 15.11 18.41
N GLN A 752 38.72 15.66 19.59
CA GLN A 752 38.01 15.00 20.69
C GLN A 752 36.54 15.43 20.68
N ASN A 753 35.64 14.57 21.17
CA ASN A 753 34.20 14.84 21.27
C ASN A 753 33.54 15.35 19.97
N CYS A 754 34.04 14.93 18.79
CA CYS A 754 33.46 15.32 17.51
C CYS A 754 32.04 14.78 17.39
N THR A 755 31.05 15.66 17.48
CA THR A 755 29.63 15.32 17.59
C THR A 755 28.87 15.95 16.43
N LEU A 756 28.12 15.13 15.70
CA LEU A 756 27.21 15.58 14.66
C LEU A 756 25.85 15.88 15.30
N GLU A 757 25.51 17.16 15.44
CA GLU A 757 24.18 17.57 15.90
C GLU A 757 23.29 17.84 14.69
N LEU A 758 22.26 17.01 14.52
CA LEU A 758 21.24 17.20 13.49
C LEU A 758 19.95 17.72 14.12
N ALA A 759 19.34 18.68 13.45
CA ALA A 759 18.01 19.17 13.71
C ALA A 759 17.19 19.07 12.41
N THR A 760 15.89 18.88 12.57
CA THR A 760 14.96 18.72 11.46
C THR A 760 13.93 19.83 11.48
N LEU A 761 13.59 20.35 10.30
CA LEU A 761 12.49 21.28 10.07
C LEU A 761 11.41 20.57 9.25
N GLY A 762 10.15 20.76 9.65
CA GLY A 762 9.00 20.03 9.12
C GLY A 762 8.66 18.78 9.95
N ASP A 763 7.82 17.91 9.39
CA ASP A 763 7.32 16.68 10.02
C ASP A 763 8.32 15.50 9.92
N LEU A 764 9.61 15.80 10.09
CA LEU A 764 10.70 14.84 10.19
C LEU A 764 11.11 14.67 11.65
N LYS A 765 11.18 13.43 12.13
CA LYS A 765 11.58 13.13 13.51
C LYS A 765 12.90 12.37 13.53
N LEU A 766 13.95 13.00 14.06
CA LEU A 766 15.21 12.30 14.33
C LEU A 766 14.98 11.24 15.42
N VAL A 767 15.25 9.97 15.09
CA VAL A 767 15.01 8.83 15.99
C VAL A 767 16.22 8.59 16.88
N GLU A 768 17.42 8.79 16.34
CA GLU A 768 18.68 8.48 17.00
C GLU A 768 19.65 9.65 16.85
N LYS A 769 20.20 10.12 17.98
CA LYS A 769 21.23 11.16 17.98
C LYS A 769 22.61 10.50 17.81
N PRO A 770 23.41 10.95 16.82
CA PRO A 770 24.80 10.54 16.69
C PRO A 770 25.60 10.65 17.99
N THR A 771 26.38 9.62 18.31
CA THR A 771 27.28 9.64 19.45
C THR A 771 28.57 10.42 19.13
N PRO A 772 29.16 11.14 20.10
CA PRO A 772 30.46 11.78 19.93
C PRO A 772 31.55 10.76 19.57
N ILE A 773 32.41 11.12 18.61
CA ILE A 773 33.54 10.30 18.15
C ILE A 773 34.87 11.04 18.36
N MET A 774 35.95 10.28 18.52
CA MET A 774 37.32 10.84 18.46
C MET A 774 37.91 10.55 17.09
N LEU A 775 38.39 11.60 16.41
CA LEU A 775 38.99 11.49 15.08
C LEU A 775 40.49 11.81 15.17
N GLY A 776 41.32 10.85 14.76
CA GLY A 776 42.75 11.08 14.63
C GLY A 776 43.09 12.08 13.50
N PRO A 777 44.34 12.57 13.45
CA PRO A 777 44.81 13.40 12.35
C PRO A 777 44.62 12.71 10.99
N HIS A 778 43.98 13.39 10.04
CA HIS A 778 43.66 12.83 8.70
C HIS A 778 42.80 11.55 8.70
N ASP A 779 42.16 11.22 9.82
CA ASP A 779 41.29 10.05 9.96
C ASP A 779 39.85 10.36 9.51
N PHE A 780 39.09 9.31 9.23
CA PHE A 780 37.70 9.43 8.78
C PHE A 780 36.78 8.44 9.47
N CYS A 781 35.50 8.80 9.60
CA CYS A 781 34.47 7.96 10.21
C CYS A 781 33.13 8.14 9.49
N ASN A 782 32.36 7.05 9.38
CA ASN A 782 30.98 7.08 8.89
C ASN A 782 30.01 7.00 10.06
N ILE A 783 29.07 7.95 10.10
CA ILE A 783 28.01 8.02 11.09
C ILE A 783 26.67 7.83 10.40
N LYS A 784 25.85 6.91 10.92
CA LYS A 784 24.48 6.70 10.43
C LYS A 784 23.47 7.37 11.35
N ALA A 785 22.57 8.16 10.79
CA ALA A 785 21.46 8.78 11.50
C ALA A 785 20.13 8.41 10.83
N ASN A 786 19.18 7.91 11.62
CA ASN A 786 17.85 7.53 11.16
C ASN A 786 16.85 8.64 11.46
N VAL A 787 16.14 9.11 10.43
CA VAL A 787 15.09 10.13 10.51
C VAL A 787 13.78 9.51 10.03
N LYS A 788 12.73 9.57 10.86
CA LYS A 788 11.40 9.11 10.50
C LYS A 788 10.61 10.19 9.79
N VAL A 789 9.93 9.81 8.71
CA VAL A 789 9.01 10.67 7.96
C VAL A 789 7.61 10.49 8.54
N ALA A 790 7.06 11.54 9.12
CA ALA A 790 5.69 11.51 9.63
C ALA A 790 4.66 12.04 8.60
N SER A 791 5.09 12.87 7.66
CA SER A 791 4.23 13.52 6.67
C SER A 791 4.96 13.75 5.34
N THR A 792 4.18 14.04 4.29
CA THR A 792 4.60 14.30 2.91
C THR A 792 4.95 15.76 2.68
N GLU A 793 5.78 16.34 3.55
CA GLU A 793 6.21 17.73 3.41
C GLU A 793 7.69 17.78 3.03
N ASN A 794 8.11 18.86 2.36
CA ASN A 794 9.54 19.12 2.18
C ASN A 794 10.18 19.25 3.56
N GLY A 795 11.07 18.32 3.87
CA GLY A 795 11.83 18.33 5.11
C GLY A 795 13.22 18.90 4.87
N ILE A 796 13.68 19.74 5.80
CA ILE A 796 15.05 20.24 5.80
C ILE A 796 15.76 19.64 7.01
N ILE A 797 16.91 19.02 6.77
CA ILE A 797 17.79 18.55 7.84
C ILE A 797 19.00 19.47 7.85
N PHE A 798 19.21 20.15 8.97
CA PHE A 798 20.31 21.07 9.17
C PHE A 798 21.07 20.66 10.43
N GLY A 799 22.32 21.10 10.55
CA GLY A 799 23.13 20.66 11.67
C GLY A 799 24.47 21.34 11.76
N ASN A 800 25.23 20.94 12.77
CA ASN A 800 26.61 21.37 12.95
C ASN A 800 27.45 20.21 13.47
N ILE A 801 28.76 20.31 13.25
CA ILE A 801 29.76 19.42 13.85
C ILE A 801 30.46 20.22 14.94
N VAL A 802 30.36 19.75 16.17
CA VAL A 802 31.01 20.33 17.34
C VAL A 802 32.20 19.45 17.70
N TYR A 803 33.38 20.02 17.90
CA TYR A 803 34.58 19.27 18.30
C TYR A 803 35.51 20.08 19.19
N ASP A 804 36.28 19.37 20.01
CA ASP A 804 37.31 19.90 20.90
C ASP A 804 38.69 19.52 20.38
N VAL A 805 39.68 20.43 20.46
CA VAL A 805 41.07 20.12 20.09
C VAL A 805 41.85 19.76 21.35
N SER A 806 42.67 18.70 21.29
CA SER A 806 43.47 18.27 22.42
C SER A 806 44.45 19.37 22.89
N GLY A 807 44.22 19.93 24.07
CA GLY A 807 45.09 20.91 24.72
C GLY A 807 44.47 22.29 24.96
N SER A 808 43.29 22.58 24.43
CA SER A 808 42.54 23.83 24.69
C SER A 808 41.36 23.58 25.64
N THR A 809 41.45 24.07 26.87
CA THR A 809 40.42 23.88 27.90
C THR A 809 39.16 24.77 27.76
N SER A 810 39.02 25.56 26.68
CA SER A 810 37.90 26.53 26.55
C SER A 810 37.26 26.67 25.16
N ASP A 811 37.87 26.17 24.08
CA ASP A 811 37.44 26.54 22.73
C ASP A 811 36.73 25.36 22.05
N ARG A 812 35.40 25.32 22.20
CA ARG A 812 34.52 24.43 21.41
C ARG A 812 34.45 24.97 19.99
N ASN A 813 35.02 24.23 19.05
CA ASN A 813 34.95 24.59 17.64
C ASN A 813 33.66 24.02 17.04
N VAL A 814 33.01 24.82 16.19
CA VAL A 814 31.74 24.45 15.56
C VAL A 814 31.85 24.71 14.06
N VAL A 815 31.59 23.69 13.26
CA VAL A 815 31.45 23.79 11.81
C VAL A 815 29.98 23.64 11.48
N VAL A 816 29.39 24.68 10.88
CA VAL A 816 27.98 24.64 10.46
C VAL A 816 27.88 23.90 9.14
N LEU A 817 26.94 22.96 9.05
CA LEU A 817 26.72 22.14 7.87
C LEU A 817 25.76 22.84 6.90
N ASN A 818 25.92 22.54 5.62
CA ASN A 818 24.94 22.90 4.61
C ASN A 818 23.64 22.08 4.78
N ASP A 819 22.51 22.70 4.46
CA ASP A 819 21.19 22.12 4.68
C ASP A 819 20.88 21.02 3.65
N ILE A 820 20.46 19.86 4.15
CA ILE A 820 19.99 18.74 3.31
C ILE A 820 18.50 18.92 3.05
N HIS A 821 18.14 19.10 1.79
CA HIS A 821 16.76 19.23 1.35
C HIS A 821 16.21 17.87 0.91
N ILE A 822 15.14 17.40 1.56
CA ILE A 822 14.45 16.17 1.17
C ILE A 822 13.30 16.53 0.24
N ASP A 823 13.40 16.04 -1.00
CA ASP A 823 12.41 16.25 -2.04
C ASP A 823 11.19 15.35 -1.85
N ILE A 824 10.00 15.95 -1.86
CA ILE A 824 8.71 15.23 -1.83
C ILE A 824 8.52 14.25 -3.01
N MET A 825 9.23 14.46 -4.12
CA MET A 825 9.05 13.71 -5.37
C MET A 825 9.40 12.23 -5.27
N ASP A 826 10.23 11.86 -4.30
CA ASP A 826 10.56 10.47 -3.99
C ASP A 826 9.34 9.70 -3.43
N TYR A 827 8.32 10.42 -2.92
CA TYR A 827 7.12 9.85 -2.32
C TYR A 827 5.88 9.88 -3.22
N ILE A 828 5.93 10.57 -4.36
CA ILE A 828 4.78 10.77 -5.25
C ILE A 828 4.80 9.76 -6.40
N VAL A 829 3.71 8.99 -6.51
CA VAL A 829 3.52 7.96 -7.52
C VAL A 829 2.37 8.35 -8.47
N PRO A 830 2.52 8.16 -9.80
CA PRO A 830 1.45 8.45 -10.74
C PRO A 830 0.23 7.56 -10.47
N ALA A 831 -0.95 8.19 -10.41
CA ALA A 831 -2.23 7.52 -10.19
C ALA A 831 -3.27 8.02 -11.21
N SER A 832 -4.40 7.34 -11.35
CA SER A 832 -5.53 7.82 -12.17
C SER A 832 -6.83 7.77 -11.40
N CYS A 833 -7.68 8.80 -11.58
CA CYS A 833 -9.04 8.86 -11.07
C CYS A 833 -10.00 9.28 -12.19
N THR A 834 -11.30 9.13 -11.97
CA THR A 834 -12.32 9.60 -12.92
C THR A 834 -12.49 11.13 -12.84
N ASP A 835 -13.00 11.75 -13.90
CA ASP A 835 -13.31 13.19 -13.94
C ASP A 835 -14.28 13.63 -12.83
N THR A 836 -15.24 12.77 -12.47
CA THR A 836 -16.20 13.03 -11.40
C THR A 836 -15.54 13.00 -10.03
N GLU A 837 -14.70 12.00 -9.77
CA GLU A 837 -13.91 11.92 -8.54
C GLU A 837 -12.93 13.09 -8.44
N PHE A 838 -12.27 13.45 -9.55
CA PHE A 838 -11.40 14.62 -9.62
C PHE A 838 -12.14 15.88 -9.19
N ARG A 839 -13.33 16.15 -9.74
CA ARG A 839 -14.13 17.34 -9.40
C ARG A 839 -14.62 17.32 -7.95
N GLN A 840 -14.98 16.15 -7.43
CA GLN A 840 -15.40 16.00 -6.04
C GLN A 840 -14.23 16.28 -5.09
N MET A 841 -13.09 15.61 -5.30
CA MET A 841 -11.87 15.86 -4.51
C MET A 841 -11.39 17.30 -4.67
N TRP A 842 -11.49 17.86 -5.87
CA TRP A 842 -11.14 19.26 -6.13
C TRP A 842 -11.98 20.22 -5.31
N ALA A 843 -13.29 19.95 -5.13
CA ALA A 843 -14.18 20.76 -4.32
C ALA A 843 -13.99 20.53 -2.81
N GLU A 844 -13.64 19.32 -2.40
CA GLU A 844 -13.42 18.92 -1.00
C GLU A 844 -12.06 19.43 -0.46
N PHE A 845 -11.03 19.48 -1.31
CA PHE A 845 -9.69 19.87 -0.87
C PHE A 845 -9.64 21.36 -0.52
N GLU A 846 -9.31 21.63 0.74
CA GLU A 846 -9.28 22.97 1.31
C GLU A 846 -8.03 23.76 0.87
N TRP A 847 -6.89 23.08 0.73
CA TRP A 847 -5.62 23.73 0.43
C TRP A 847 -5.37 23.84 -1.07
N GLU A 848 -5.08 25.06 -1.51
CA GLU A 848 -4.75 25.39 -2.88
C GLU A 848 -3.46 26.22 -2.96
N ASN A 849 -2.56 25.83 -3.85
CA ASN A 849 -1.41 26.63 -4.25
C ASN A 849 -1.51 26.98 -5.74
N LYS A 850 -1.31 28.26 -6.07
CA LYS A 850 -1.37 28.76 -7.46
C LYS A 850 0.02 29.22 -7.89
N VAL A 851 0.62 28.48 -8.81
CA VAL A 851 1.94 28.76 -9.38
C VAL A 851 1.77 29.43 -10.74
N ALA A 852 2.36 30.61 -10.93
CA ALA A 852 2.42 31.24 -12.24
C ALA A 852 3.42 30.49 -13.13
N VAL A 853 3.08 30.34 -14.42
CA VAL A 853 3.95 29.71 -15.43
C VAL A 853 4.45 30.79 -16.36
N HIS A 854 5.78 30.96 -16.44
CA HIS A 854 6.43 31.77 -17.45
C HIS A 854 7.66 31.01 -17.97
N THR A 855 7.58 30.50 -19.20
CA THR A 855 8.67 29.72 -19.79
C THR A 855 8.98 30.12 -21.23
N ASN A 856 10.25 29.96 -21.61
CA ASN A 856 10.73 30.20 -22.97
C ASN A 856 10.52 28.98 -23.91
N MET A 857 9.84 27.94 -23.43
CA MET A 857 9.52 26.77 -24.25
C MET A 857 8.53 27.15 -25.35
N GLY A 858 8.77 26.65 -26.57
CA GLY A 858 8.02 27.07 -27.76
C GLY A 858 6.67 26.38 -27.95
N ASP A 859 6.52 25.16 -27.41
CA ASP A 859 5.33 24.34 -27.59
C ASP A 859 4.62 24.01 -26.26
N LEU A 860 3.28 24.07 -26.28
CA LEU A 860 2.43 23.83 -25.12
C LEU A 860 2.47 22.36 -24.72
N GLN A 861 2.48 21.45 -25.69
CA GLN A 861 2.47 20.01 -25.44
C GLN A 861 3.81 19.53 -24.87
N ASP A 862 4.93 20.03 -25.41
CA ASP A 862 6.26 19.79 -24.84
C ASP A 862 6.37 20.23 -23.38
N TYR A 863 5.80 21.40 -23.03
CA TYR A 863 5.77 21.86 -21.63
C TYR A 863 4.97 20.92 -20.72
N LEU A 864 3.81 20.41 -21.19
CA LEU A 864 3.02 19.44 -20.43
C LEU A 864 3.77 18.12 -20.23
N VAL A 865 4.43 17.60 -21.26
CA VAL A 865 5.24 16.36 -21.16
C VAL A 865 6.41 16.57 -20.19
N HIS A 866 7.08 17.71 -20.27
CA HIS A 866 8.14 18.08 -19.35
C HIS A 866 7.62 18.16 -17.90
N LEU A 867 6.47 18.82 -17.68
CA LEU A 867 5.84 18.92 -16.37
C LEU A 867 5.47 17.54 -15.81
N ILE A 868 4.89 16.65 -16.63
CA ILE A 868 4.54 15.27 -16.24
C ILE A 868 5.79 14.50 -15.82
N LYS A 869 6.87 14.60 -16.61
CA LYS A 869 8.13 13.90 -16.32
C LYS A 869 8.76 14.39 -15.01
N CYS A 870 8.67 15.68 -14.73
CA CYS A 870 9.24 16.24 -13.51
C CYS A 870 8.35 16.05 -12.27
N THR A 871 7.02 16.00 -12.44
CA THR A 871 6.07 15.94 -11.31
C THR A 871 5.62 14.52 -10.95
N ASN A 872 5.99 13.50 -11.74
CA ASN A 872 5.48 12.12 -11.61
C ASN A 872 3.93 12.05 -11.58
N MET A 873 3.23 13.06 -12.09
CA MET A 873 1.78 13.09 -12.16
C MET A 873 1.27 12.53 -13.48
N LYS A 874 0.13 11.85 -13.45
CA LYS A 874 -0.52 11.36 -14.66
C LYS A 874 -1.51 12.38 -15.19
N CYS A 875 -1.49 12.63 -16.49
CA CYS A 875 -2.51 13.43 -17.15
C CYS A 875 -3.82 12.65 -17.28
N LEU A 876 -4.91 13.25 -16.82
CA LEU A 876 -6.27 12.70 -16.92
C LEU A 876 -7.01 13.22 -18.16
N THR A 877 -6.62 14.38 -18.69
CA THR A 877 -7.26 14.97 -19.86
C THR A 877 -6.95 14.14 -21.12
N PRO A 878 -7.97 13.73 -21.90
CA PRO A 878 -7.75 12.93 -23.10
C PRO A 878 -6.91 13.65 -24.15
N GLU A 879 -6.03 12.94 -24.84
CA GLU A 879 -5.20 13.50 -25.91
C GLU A 879 -6.02 14.19 -27.01
N LYS A 880 -7.23 13.69 -27.30
CA LYS A 880 -8.12 14.33 -28.29
C LYS A 880 -8.60 15.73 -27.87
N ALA A 881 -8.73 15.99 -26.56
CA ALA A 881 -9.08 17.30 -26.03
C ALA A 881 -7.86 18.24 -25.98
N LEU A 882 -6.65 17.67 -25.97
CA LEU A 882 -5.37 18.38 -26.05
C LEU A 882 -4.95 18.63 -27.51
N ASN A 883 -5.51 17.90 -28.46
CA ASN A 883 -5.25 18.06 -29.89
C ASN A 883 -5.99 19.27 -30.47
N GLY A 884 -5.24 20.28 -30.88
CA GLY A 884 -5.71 21.44 -31.61
C GLY A 884 -4.77 22.64 -31.44
N ASP A 885 -4.65 23.47 -32.48
CA ASP A 885 -3.89 24.73 -32.42
C ASP A 885 -4.71 25.85 -31.75
N CYS A 886 -5.25 25.58 -30.56
CA CYS A 886 -5.73 26.65 -29.70
C CYS A 886 -4.53 27.20 -28.91
N GLY A 887 -4.31 28.52 -28.98
CA GLY A 887 -3.29 29.22 -28.17
C GLY A 887 -3.56 29.19 -26.66
N PHE A 888 -4.40 28.27 -26.17
CA PHE A 888 -4.75 28.00 -24.79
C PHE A 888 -4.89 26.49 -24.60
N MET A 889 -4.31 25.94 -23.54
CA MET A 889 -4.40 24.54 -23.15
C MET A 889 -4.71 24.42 -21.66
N ALA A 890 -5.69 23.58 -21.34
CA ALA A 890 -6.02 23.21 -19.97
C ALA A 890 -5.92 21.69 -19.78
N ALA A 891 -5.22 21.24 -18.74
CA ALA A 891 -5.02 19.82 -18.44
C ALA A 891 -5.16 19.53 -16.94
N ASN A 892 -5.83 18.43 -16.61
CA ASN A 892 -5.94 17.91 -15.25
C ASN A 892 -4.89 16.82 -15.03
N LEU A 893 -4.15 16.92 -13.94
CA LEU A 893 -3.09 16.02 -13.52
C LEU A 893 -3.43 15.45 -12.14
N TYR A 894 -3.06 14.20 -11.89
CA TYR A 894 -3.30 13.52 -10.62
C TYR A 894 -2.16 12.58 -10.24
N ALA A 895 -1.87 12.54 -8.95
CA ALA A 895 -0.94 11.60 -8.33
C ALA A 895 -1.37 11.23 -6.91
N ARG A 896 -0.75 10.18 -6.39
CA ARG A 896 -0.96 9.72 -5.02
C ARG A 896 0.39 9.51 -4.33
N SER A 897 0.50 9.89 -3.08
CA SER A 897 1.68 9.62 -2.27
C SER A 897 1.73 8.15 -1.84
N ILE A 898 2.91 7.64 -1.51
CA ILE A 898 3.05 6.31 -0.90
C ILE A 898 2.32 6.18 0.45
N PHE A 899 2.02 7.31 1.09
CA PHE A 899 1.25 7.39 2.34
C PHE A 899 -0.27 7.40 2.09
N GLY A 900 -0.70 7.31 0.82
CA GLY A 900 -2.11 7.24 0.42
C GLY A 900 -2.79 8.60 0.27
N GLU A 901 -2.04 9.70 0.28
CA GLU A 901 -2.59 11.05 0.12
C GLU A 901 -2.72 11.42 -1.36
N ASP A 902 -3.81 12.07 -1.71
CA ASP A 902 -4.14 12.44 -3.07
C ASP A 902 -3.69 13.88 -3.39
N ALA A 903 -3.04 14.06 -4.54
CA ALA A 903 -2.57 15.36 -5.04
C ALA A 903 -3.15 15.63 -6.44
N LEU A 904 -3.83 16.76 -6.59
CA LEU A 904 -4.49 17.19 -7.82
C LEU A 904 -3.78 18.42 -8.37
N ALA A 905 -3.64 18.51 -9.68
CA ALA A 905 -3.21 19.74 -10.33
C ALA A 905 -4.04 20.05 -11.57
N ASN A 906 -4.34 21.33 -11.79
CA ASN A 906 -4.96 21.87 -12.98
C ASN A 906 -3.99 22.85 -13.63
N LEU A 907 -3.52 22.49 -14.82
CA LEU A 907 -2.68 23.31 -15.67
C LEU A 907 -3.57 24.15 -16.58
N SER A 908 -3.36 25.46 -16.62
CA SER A 908 -4.00 26.39 -17.56
C SER A 908 -2.93 27.30 -18.15
N ILE A 909 -2.53 27.05 -19.39
CA ILE A 909 -1.46 27.78 -20.08
C ILE A 909 -1.93 28.33 -21.42
N GLU A 910 -1.40 29.48 -21.80
CA GLU A 910 -1.70 30.17 -23.04
C GLU A 910 -0.41 30.64 -23.73
N LYS A 911 -0.52 30.76 -25.04
CA LYS A 911 0.50 31.32 -25.91
C LYS A 911 -0.07 32.60 -26.52
N PRO A 912 0.18 33.77 -25.90
CA PRO A 912 -0.44 35.03 -26.30
C PRO A 912 -0.02 35.52 -27.69
N THR A 913 1.07 35.01 -28.27
CA THR A 913 1.53 35.37 -29.62
C THR A 913 2.24 34.20 -30.31
N VAL A 914 2.16 34.11 -31.64
CA VAL A 914 2.88 33.11 -32.44
C VAL A 914 4.39 33.37 -32.33
N GLY A 915 5.08 32.59 -31.49
CA GLY A 915 6.50 32.75 -31.16
C GLY A 915 6.78 33.41 -29.79
N GLY A 916 5.75 33.75 -29.01
CA GLY A 916 5.89 34.26 -27.65
C GLY A 916 6.10 33.16 -26.61
N SER A 917 6.60 33.57 -25.43
CA SER A 917 6.75 32.71 -24.24
C SER A 917 5.39 32.18 -23.77
N ILE A 918 5.38 30.97 -23.22
CA ILE A 918 4.18 30.38 -22.61
C ILE A 918 3.91 31.10 -21.29
N ALA A 919 2.68 31.58 -21.11
CA ALA A 919 2.20 32.22 -19.90
C ALA A 919 1.01 31.44 -19.35
N GLY A 920 0.84 31.38 -18.02
CA GLY A 920 -0.31 30.68 -17.45
C GLY A 920 -0.24 30.50 -15.95
N HIS A 921 -1.04 29.56 -15.46
CA HIS A 921 -1.05 29.19 -14.06
C HIS A 921 -1.32 27.70 -13.87
N ILE A 922 -0.67 27.12 -12.87
CA ILE A 922 -0.93 25.77 -12.36
C ILE A 922 -1.57 25.92 -10.99
N ARG A 923 -2.75 25.35 -10.81
CA ARG A 923 -3.43 25.28 -9.50
C ARG A 923 -3.22 23.87 -8.96
N ILE A 924 -2.70 23.75 -7.76
CA ILE A 924 -2.43 22.47 -7.10
C ILE A 924 -3.32 22.42 -5.87
N ARG A 925 -4.06 21.33 -5.70
CA ARG A 925 -4.89 21.08 -4.52
C ARG A 925 -4.50 19.75 -3.88
N ALA A 926 -4.41 19.74 -2.56
CA ALA A 926 -4.17 18.54 -1.77
C ALA A 926 -4.91 18.65 -0.43
N LYS A 927 -5.04 17.53 0.27
CA LYS A 927 -5.63 17.50 1.61
C LYS A 927 -4.70 18.11 2.67
N SER A 928 -3.39 17.93 2.51
CA SER A 928 -2.35 18.55 3.35
C SER A 928 -1.84 19.86 2.73
N GLN A 929 -1.65 20.87 3.58
CA GLN A 929 -1.04 22.15 3.19
C GLN A 929 0.38 21.95 2.67
N GLY A 930 1.20 21.17 3.38
CA GLY A 930 2.60 20.96 3.02
C GLY A 930 2.77 20.28 1.67
N MET A 931 1.90 19.33 1.31
CA MET A 931 1.89 18.70 -0.02
C MET A 931 1.61 19.73 -1.13
N ALA A 932 0.59 20.57 -0.98
CA ALA A 932 0.21 21.57 -1.98
C ALA A 932 1.30 22.65 -2.19
N LEU A 933 1.93 23.09 -1.10
CA LEU A 933 3.03 24.06 -1.15
C LEU A 933 4.30 23.43 -1.75
N SER A 934 4.72 22.27 -1.24
CA SER A 934 5.94 21.58 -1.67
C SER A 934 5.95 21.25 -3.15
N LEU A 935 4.81 20.77 -3.68
CA LEU A 935 4.64 20.54 -5.12
C LEU A 935 4.76 21.82 -5.94
N GLY A 936 4.17 22.92 -5.45
CA GLY A 936 4.23 24.19 -6.15
C GLY A 936 5.62 24.83 -6.13
N ASP A 937 6.36 24.69 -5.02
CA ASP A 937 7.75 25.13 -4.92
C ASP A 937 8.64 24.32 -5.87
N LYS A 938 8.41 23.00 -5.97
CA LYS A 938 9.14 22.16 -6.93
C LYS A 938 8.86 22.59 -8.36
N ILE A 939 7.60 22.80 -8.74
CA ILE A 939 7.24 23.29 -10.07
C ILE A 939 7.88 24.65 -10.36
N SER A 940 7.91 25.56 -9.38
CA SER A 940 8.58 26.87 -9.50
C SER A 940 10.09 26.72 -9.69
N SER A 941 10.73 25.79 -8.98
CA SER A 941 12.16 25.49 -9.14
C SER A 941 12.49 24.92 -10.52
N ILE A 942 11.63 24.04 -11.05
CA ILE A 942 11.77 23.44 -12.38
C ILE A 942 11.69 24.51 -13.47
N GLN A 943 10.76 25.46 -13.32
CA GLN A 943 10.66 26.59 -14.25
C GLN A 943 11.92 27.46 -14.26
N LYS A 944 12.54 27.68 -13.09
CA LYS A 944 13.82 28.41 -12.98
C LYS A 944 15.00 27.63 -13.57
N ALA A 945 15.06 26.31 -13.38
CA ALA A 945 16.14 25.49 -13.93
C ALA A 945 16.09 25.42 -15.47
N GLY A 946 14.90 25.40 -16.07
CA GLY A 946 14.72 25.44 -17.53
C GLY A 946 15.19 26.74 -18.19
N LEU A 947 15.38 27.83 -17.43
CA LEU A 947 15.95 29.08 -17.93
C LEU A 947 17.48 29.03 -18.09
N ILE A 948 18.17 28.10 -17.41
CA ILE A 948 19.64 28.03 -17.36
C ILE A 948 20.20 27.14 -18.49
N ALA A 949 19.45 26.16 -18.96
CA ALA A 949 19.88 25.26 -20.04
C ALA A 949 19.94 25.92 -21.44
N GLY A 950 19.64 27.21 -21.54
CA GLY A 950 19.74 28.04 -22.75
C GLY A 950 20.80 29.14 -22.69
N ALA A 951 21.70 29.13 -21.69
CA ALA A 951 22.83 30.05 -21.59
C ALA A 951 24.13 29.42 -22.08
#